data_AF-N8RGG2-F1
#
_entry.id   AF-N8RGG2-F1
#
_cell.length_a   1.000
_cell.length_b   1.000
_cell.length_c   1.000
_cell.angle_alpha   90.00
_cell.angle_beta   90.00
_cell.angle_gamma   90.00
#
_symmetry.space_group_name_H-M   'P 1'
#
loop_
_entity.id
_entity.type
_entity.pdbx_description
1 polymer ?
#
loop_
_entity_poly.entity_id
_entity_poly.type
_entity_poly.pdbx_seq_one_letter_code
_entity_poly.pdbx_strand_id
1 'polypeptide(L)'
;MNKKILLPFAFSTLAVLMHGCGGESAKINEDPTKGVTVTKNASCDVTADDCLQFALDYPVAGLNFDCSSDKINHFATKLDSNIVTGACKLGDEVSFYIQGESSTRKISLGTVKLDNISKLKLATPPRIRLVDMATALTNKSAASLNQNDETVRTTMALVKILQSIGLERTDNVIGDIQPTELTIEKKDKLAGISKDIGASEIMSGEYVEVLKPWIDVTQISNDQAFLMVTQLLNLTNTGVWQADLPIFKAGSTTASSTTTDAVRPDGFFGCNKADCIKADSSLLHSMGRFFLLSDRQGYTLGYGQQWRGKPLIENELVAPPIALISKVKPFKIQVNAQNTWLNPISREVEGNRPLRLSLNVNSAEDLLIKQGKLLNGSVIVGTEAFYKQTLKLKENEVVDKKYLGLWEQNIDGTAYNGTIDIIKANPSSYLAKDIFRTEANVKSGQNYIFPLYATLTFKFSDATVTPKEVNIGIMIDQYGDIRTDIKKDATATDMSGNCAKTQNVNDNGTITDEYGEIQYRIGTTGATLFSTNDKSITVRMILSNPKFAMVDGAMFGLNIGADYSGAKINIHNLLAGQTTGINLTDFSNNTVGWSNDYASYQLVYNTTYDKLEDKSGYVEPTAEERELAKRYSGTVSIKIADQNIPACKAIRTKS
;
A
#
# COMPACT_ATOMS: atom_id res chain seq x y z
N MET A 1 -26.28 -20.65 32.25
CA MET A 1 -25.26 -21.52 31.59
C MET A 1 -24.60 -20.73 30.47
N ASN A 2 -23.33 -20.38 30.69
CA ASN A 2 -22.50 -19.56 29.82
C ASN A 2 -22.22 -20.26 28.48
N LYS A 3 -22.81 -19.78 27.37
CA LYS A 3 -22.33 -20.09 26.03
C LYS A 3 -21.43 -18.95 25.57
N LYS A 4 -20.12 -19.17 25.70
CA LYS A 4 -19.07 -18.32 25.10
C LYS A 4 -19.25 -18.34 23.59
N ILE A 5 -19.68 -17.22 23.02
CA ILE A 5 -19.59 -16.98 21.58
C ILE A 5 -18.12 -16.69 21.30
N LEU A 6 -17.43 -17.68 20.72
CA LEU A 6 -16.08 -17.54 20.17
C LEU A 6 -16.18 -16.73 18.88
N LEU A 7 -15.97 -15.42 18.98
CA LEU A 7 -15.71 -14.54 17.85
C LEU A 7 -14.19 -14.55 17.58
N PRO A 8 -13.72 -14.91 16.37
CA PRO A 8 -12.30 -14.85 16.03
C PRO A 8 -11.95 -13.37 15.77
N PHE A 9 -11.25 -12.74 16.70
CA PHE A 9 -10.77 -11.38 16.54
C PHE A 9 -9.27 -11.38 16.22
N ALA A 10 -8.93 -10.89 15.04
CA ALA A 10 -7.58 -10.52 14.67
C ALA A 10 -7.24 -9.15 15.29
N PHE A 11 -6.80 -9.14 16.55
CA PHE A 11 -6.04 -8.03 17.14
C PHE A 11 -4.51 -8.24 16.97
N SER A 12 -4.08 -8.74 15.80
CA SER A 12 -2.72 -9.23 15.60
C SER A 12 -1.97 -8.50 14.48
N THR A 13 -1.77 -7.19 14.64
CA THR A 13 -0.79 -6.43 13.84
C THR A 13 0.10 -5.51 14.70
N LEU A 14 0.23 -5.78 16.00
CA LEU A 14 1.20 -5.10 16.86
C LEU A 14 1.96 -6.07 17.77
N ALA A 15 2.76 -6.96 17.19
CA ALA A 15 3.90 -7.60 17.84
C ALA A 15 4.60 -8.51 16.81
N VAL A 16 5.89 -8.28 16.54
CA VAL A 16 6.99 -9.25 16.71
C VAL A 16 8.32 -8.47 16.67
N LEU A 17 9.25 -8.96 17.49
CA LEU A 17 10.41 -8.37 18.12
C LEU A 17 11.67 -9.14 17.63
N MET A 18 12.87 -8.55 17.79
CA MET A 18 14.24 -9.17 17.90
C MET A 18 15.06 -9.28 16.59
N HIS A 19 16.40 -9.10 16.51
CA HIS A 19 17.49 -8.88 17.50
C HIS A 19 18.81 -8.38 16.81
N GLY A 20 19.62 -7.58 17.54
CA GLY A 20 21.13 -7.54 17.57
C GLY A 20 21.87 -6.74 16.49
N CYS A 21 22.97 -5.97 16.74
CA CYS A 21 23.98 -6.04 17.80
C CYS A 21 24.87 -4.76 17.87
N GLY A 22 25.35 -4.40 19.08
CA GLY A 22 26.75 -4.02 19.35
C GLY A 22 27.18 -2.55 19.16
N GLY A 23 27.54 -1.88 20.26
CA GLY A 23 28.12 -0.52 20.27
C GLY A 23 29.64 -0.46 20.38
N GLU A 24 30.18 0.76 20.20
CA GLU A 24 31.25 1.37 20.99
C GLU A 24 31.31 2.87 20.65
N SER A 25 31.84 3.69 21.56
CA SER A 25 31.99 5.14 21.40
C SER A 25 33.43 5.48 21.10
N ALA A 26 33.69 6.25 20.04
CA ALA A 26 34.94 6.97 19.88
C ALA A 26 34.64 8.47 19.79
N LYS A 27 35.35 9.29 20.58
CA LYS A 27 35.37 10.74 20.42
C LYS A 27 36.30 11.05 19.25
N ILE A 28 35.78 11.71 18.21
CA ILE A 28 36.59 12.28 17.12
C ILE A 28 36.38 13.80 17.16
N ASN A 29 37.48 14.55 17.22
CA ASN A 29 37.49 15.99 16.95
C ASN A 29 37.46 16.16 15.43
N GLU A 30 36.40 16.76 14.90
CA GLU A 30 36.27 17.04 13.47
C GLU A 30 37.35 18.03 13.01
N ASP A 31 38.13 17.61 12.01
CA ASP A 31 39.05 18.45 11.25
C ASP A 31 38.32 18.92 9.98
N PRO A 32 38.03 20.22 9.83
CA PRO A 32 37.25 20.75 8.69
C PRO A 32 37.98 20.64 7.34
N THR A 33 39.21 20.10 7.30
CA THR A 33 39.97 19.82 6.08
C THR A 33 39.88 18.37 5.60
N LYS A 34 39.14 17.50 6.30
CA LYS A 34 38.96 16.08 5.99
C LYS A 34 37.50 15.74 5.64
N GLY A 35 37.30 14.64 4.91
CA GLY A 35 35.98 14.13 4.58
C GLY A 35 35.31 13.43 5.76
N VAL A 36 34.18 12.76 5.50
CA VAL A 36 33.33 12.15 6.55
C VAL A 36 33.57 10.65 6.64
N THR A 37 34.02 10.18 7.81
CA THR A 37 34.08 8.74 8.16
C THR A 37 32.77 8.32 8.81
N VAL A 38 32.16 7.25 8.28
CA VAL A 38 30.93 6.67 8.85
C VAL A 38 31.30 5.93 10.13
N THR A 39 30.77 6.37 11.27
CA THR A 39 31.10 5.77 12.56
C THR A 39 30.13 4.65 12.94
N LYS A 40 28.85 4.71 12.48
CA LYS A 40 27.79 3.71 12.76
C LYS A 40 26.73 3.66 11.65
N ASN A 41 25.86 2.64 11.70
CA ASN A 41 24.72 2.49 10.78
C ASN A 41 23.41 3.16 11.26
N ALA A 42 23.34 3.53 12.54
CA ALA A 42 22.16 4.13 13.16
C ALA A 42 22.58 4.97 14.38
N SER A 43 21.86 6.06 14.69
CA SER A 43 22.14 6.90 15.87
C SER A 43 21.47 6.40 17.14
N CYS A 44 20.52 5.47 17.02
CA CYS A 44 19.79 4.86 18.12
C CYS A 44 19.54 3.38 17.88
N ASP A 45 19.23 2.64 18.95
CA ASP A 45 18.81 1.24 18.85
C ASP A 45 17.37 1.18 18.33
N VAL A 46 17.17 0.54 17.18
CA VAL A 46 15.84 0.40 16.55
C VAL A 46 14.81 -0.30 17.44
N THR A 47 15.25 -0.99 18.49
CA THR A 47 14.36 -1.61 19.49
C THR A 47 13.91 -0.62 20.57
N ALA A 48 14.61 0.50 20.77
CA ALA A 48 14.25 1.53 21.75
C ALA A 48 13.00 2.32 21.31
N ASP A 49 12.16 2.71 22.27
CA ASP A 49 10.87 3.38 22.01
C ASP A 49 11.03 4.81 21.48
N ASP A 50 12.19 5.43 21.73
CA ASP A 50 12.55 6.76 21.26
C ASP A 50 13.28 6.74 19.90
N CYS A 51 13.48 5.56 19.29
CA CYS A 51 14.17 5.43 18.02
C CYS A 51 13.19 5.28 16.84
N LEU A 52 13.37 6.11 15.83
CA LEU A 52 12.64 6.04 14.58
C LEU A 52 13.54 5.48 13.47
N GLN A 53 13.31 4.21 13.13
CA GLN A 53 13.82 3.65 11.88
C GLN A 53 12.98 4.20 10.72
N PHE A 54 13.63 4.65 9.65
CA PHE A 54 12.99 5.07 8.41
C PHE A 54 13.49 4.22 7.24
N ALA A 55 12.69 4.15 6.19
CA ALA A 55 13.09 3.58 4.90
C ALA A 55 13.14 4.66 3.82
N LEU A 56 13.99 4.50 2.81
CA LEU A 56 13.99 5.35 1.62
C LEU A 56 13.05 4.79 0.55
N ASP A 57 12.31 5.65 -0.15
CA ASP A 57 11.50 5.23 -1.29
C ASP A 57 12.36 4.82 -2.49
N TYR A 58 13.43 5.57 -2.76
CA TYR A 58 14.51 5.18 -3.66
C TYR A 58 15.54 4.36 -2.86
N PRO A 59 15.77 3.08 -3.19
CA PRO A 59 16.62 2.21 -2.40
C PRO A 59 18.13 2.52 -2.61
N VAL A 60 18.66 3.55 -1.94
CA VAL A 60 20.09 3.93 -2.01
C VAL A 60 20.86 3.60 -0.73
N ALA A 61 21.64 2.52 -0.74
CA ALA A 61 22.54 2.15 0.35
C ALA A 61 23.82 3.00 0.32
N GLY A 62 24.43 3.24 1.47
CA GLY A 62 25.68 4.01 1.60
C GLY A 62 25.48 5.53 1.57
N LEU A 63 24.24 6.02 1.51
CA LEU A 63 23.91 7.44 1.57
C LEU A 63 24.21 7.98 2.97
N ASN A 64 25.01 9.04 3.05
CA ASN A 64 25.37 9.61 4.34
C ASN A 64 24.18 10.36 4.96
N PHE A 65 24.05 10.28 6.28
CA PHE A 65 23.11 11.08 7.03
C PHE A 65 23.62 11.43 8.43
N ASP A 66 23.18 12.59 8.94
CA ASP A 66 23.42 13.04 10.31
C ASP A 66 22.08 13.29 11.01
N CYS A 67 21.99 12.93 12.29
CA CYS A 67 20.80 13.16 13.11
C CYS A 67 21.03 14.39 14.01
N SER A 68 20.07 15.30 14.12
CA SER A 68 20.26 16.56 14.84
C SER A 68 20.70 16.41 16.31
N SER A 69 20.29 15.35 17.01
CA SER A 69 20.66 15.09 18.40
C SER A 69 22.04 14.45 18.58
N ASP A 70 22.63 13.87 17.52
CA ASP A 70 23.99 13.30 17.54
C ASP A 70 24.95 14.23 16.81
N LYS A 71 25.79 14.93 17.59
CA LYS A 71 26.77 15.89 17.07
C LYS A 71 28.17 15.30 16.87
N ILE A 72 28.31 13.98 17.03
CA ILE A 72 29.61 13.31 17.05
C ILE A 72 29.72 12.27 15.94
N ASN A 73 28.62 11.58 15.64
CA ASN A 73 28.62 10.47 14.72
C ASN A 73 28.00 10.84 13.38
N HIS A 74 28.56 10.24 12.32
CA HIS A 74 28.00 10.27 10.98
C HIS A 74 27.58 8.86 10.57
N PHE A 75 26.48 8.77 9.85
CA PHE A 75 25.85 7.50 9.54
C PHE A 75 25.74 7.28 8.04
N ALA A 76 25.51 6.03 7.65
CA ALA A 76 25.13 5.69 6.29
C ALA A 76 23.96 4.72 6.25
N THR A 77 23.09 4.90 5.26
CA THR A 77 21.95 4.00 5.05
C THR A 77 22.43 2.60 4.65
N LYS A 78 21.66 1.57 5.01
CA LYS A 78 22.00 0.18 4.73
C LYS A 78 20.85 -0.54 4.06
N LEU A 79 21.17 -1.38 3.07
CA LEU A 79 20.24 -2.35 2.53
C LEU A 79 20.02 -3.47 3.56
N ASP A 80 18.79 -3.61 4.01
CA ASP A 80 18.33 -4.72 4.84
C ASP A 80 17.20 -5.43 4.10
N SER A 81 17.47 -6.65 3.65
CA SER A 81 16.57 -7.42 2.79
C SER A 81 16.19 -6.61 1.52
N ASN A 82 14.93 -6.20 1.37
CA ASN A 82 14.42 -5.45 0.21
C ASN A 82 14.12 -3.97 0.51
N ILE A 83 14.65 -3.43 1.60
CA ILE A 83 14.47 -2.02 1.96
C ILE A 83 15.80 -1.41 2.36
N VAL A 84 15.99 -0.15 2.03
CA VAL A 84 17.15 0.63 2.51
C VAL A 84 16.70 1.47 3.68
N THR A 85 17.40 1.33 4.81
CA THR A 85 17.01 1.96 6.07
C THR A 85 18.12 2.78 6.71
N GLY A 86 17.70 3.69 7.59
CA GLY A 86 18.51 4.39 8.58
C GLY A 86 17.68 4.63 9.83
N ALA A 87 18.27 5.15 10.90
CA ALA A 87 17.54 5.44 12.12
C ALA A 87 18.11 6.63 12.90
N CYS A 88 17.20 7.47 13.41
CA CYS A 88 17.48 8.60 14.30
C CYS A 88 16.48 8.65 15.45
N LYS A 89 16.73 9.46 16.48
CA LYS A 89 15.76 9.62 17.58
C LYS A 89 14.49 10.31 17.08
N LEU A 90 13.36 10.01 17.72
CA LEU A 90 12.11 10.70 17.47
C LEU A 90 12.28 12.22 17.70
N GLY A 91 11.73 13.03 16.80
CA GLY A 91 11.87 14.48 16.81
C GLY A 91 13.14 15.02 16.16
N ASP A 92 14.10 14.17 15.77
CA ASP A 92 15.31 14.64 15.07
C ASP A 92 15.02 15.22 13.68
N GLU A 93 15.92 16.07 13.23
CA GLU A 93 16.13 16.39 11.82
C GLU A 93 17.22 15.48 11.25
N VAL A 94 17.00 14.95 10.05
CA VAL A 94 17.97 14.11 9.34
C VAL A 94 18.52 14.88 8.15
N SER A 95 19.82 15.14 8.16
CA SER A 95 20.50 15.80 7.05
C SER A 95 21.13 14.76 6.14
N PHE A 96 20.61 14.62 4.91
CA PHE A 96 21.11 13.65 3.92
C PHE A 96 22.14 14.30 2.99
N TYR A 97 23.20 13.55 2.68
CA TYR A 97 24.26 14.02 1.79
C TYR A 97 25.09 12.87 1.20
N ILE A 98 25.94 13.19 0.23
CA ILE A 98 26.97 12.31 -0.31
C ILE A 98 28.33 12.99 -0.09
N GLN A 99 29.21 12.33 0.66
CA GLN A 99 30.57 12.80 0.91
C GLN A 99 31.50 11.60 1.18
N GLY A 100 32.70 11.65 0.61
CA GLY A 100 33.75 10.65 0.85
C GLY A 100 34.58 10.97 2.10
N GLU A 101 35.40 10.03 2.54
CA GLU A 101 36.35 10.19 3.65
C GLU A 101 37.54 11.05 3.22
N SER A 102 37.97 10.91 1.96
CA SER A 102 39.07 11.67 1.39
C SER A 102 38.62 12.89 0.60
N SER A 103 37.31 13.17 0.56
CA SER A 103 36.73 14.29 -0.18
C SER A 103 36.18 15.37 0.77
N THR A 104 36.66 16.59 0.61
CA THR A 104 36.02 17.77 1.22
C THR A 104 34.76 18.22 0.46
N ARG A 105 34.53 17.69 -0.75
CA ARG A 105 33.36 18.00 -1.57
C ARG A 105 32.13 17.25 -1.12
N LYS A 106 31.01 17.98 -1.02
CA LYS A 106 29.72 17.48 -0.52
C LYS A 106 28.59 17.74 -1.51
N ILE A 107 27.71 16.75 -1.67
CA ILE A 107 26.40 16.91 -2.32
C ILE A 107 25.34 16.85 -1.23
N SER A 108 24.66 17.97 -0.98
CA SER A 108 23.60 18.05 0.02
C SER A 108 22.25 17.68 -0.60
N LEU A 109 21.52 16.76 0.03
CA LEU A 109 20.21 16.30 -0.43
C LEU A 109 19.05 16.88 0.40
N GLY A 110 19.35 17.61 1.47
CA GLY A 110 18.37 18.33 2.30
C GLY A 110 18.26 17.79 3.73
N THR A 111 17.63 18.58 4.59
CA THR A 111 17.42 18.28 6.01
C THR A 111 15.94 18.06 6.31
N VAL A 112 15.56 16.81 6.53
CA VAL A 112 14.16 16.40 6.73
C VAL A 112 13.85 16.33 8.21
N LYS A 113 12.82 17.07 8.66
CA LYS A 113 12.27 16.94 10.02
C LYS A 113 11.50 15.62 10.15
N LEU A 114 11.94 14.71 11.01
CA LEU A 114 11.28 13.40 11.15
C LEU A 114 9.85 13.51 11.66
N ASP A 115 9.54 14.55 12.44
CA ASP A 115 8.19 14.83 12.89
C ASP A 115 7.19 15.11 11.75
N ASN A 116 7.68 15.49 10.56
CA ASN A 116 6.84 15.63 9.36
C ASN A 116 6.59 14.27 8.67
N ILE A 117 7.39 13.25 8.99
CA ILE A 117 7.33 11.91 8.42
C ILE A 117 6.55 10.97 9.34
N SER A 118 6.94 10.90 10.62
CA SER A 118 6.23 10.19 11.67
C SER A 118 6.61 10.71 13.06
N LYS A 119 5.61 10.94 13.91
CA LYS A 119 5.80 11.26 15.34
C LYS A 119 5.81 10.02 16.25
N LEU A 120 5.53 8.86 15.67
CA LEU A 120 5.43 7.58 16.35
C LEU A 120 6.43 6.59 15.77
N LYS A 121 6.94 5.72 16.63
CA LYS A 121 7.57 4.48 16.20
C LYS A 121 6.49 3.56 15.63
N LEU A 122 6.74 3.01 14.46
CA LEU A 122 5.81 2.12 13.75
C LEU A 122 6.47 0.77 13.52
N ALA A 123 5.67 -0.30 13.49
CA ALA A 123 6.17 -1.64 13.17
C ALA A 123 6.72 -1.73 11.73
N THR A 124 6.10 -0.99 10.80
CA THR A 124 6.64 -0.80 9.45
C THR A 124 7.31 0.57 9.39
N PRO A 125 8.61 0.66 9.06
CA PRO A 125 9.30 1.94 8.97
C PRO A 125 8.59 2.90 8.00
N PRO A 126 8.31 4.15 8.41
CA PRO A 126 7.78 5.15 7.49
C PRO A 126 8.82 5.46 6.39
N ARG A 127 8.32 5.84 5.21
CA ARG A 127 9.18 6.18 4.07
C ARG A 127 9.47 7.66 4.00
N ILE A 128 10.76 7.99 3.97
CA ILE A 128 11.28 9.28 3.52
C ILE A 128 11.36 9.21 2.01
N ARG A 129 10.67 10.13 1.34
CA ARG A 129 10.63 10.21 -0.12
C ARG A 129 11.68 11.16 -0.65
N LEU A 130 12.12 10.96 -1.88
CA LEU A 130 12.94 11.97 -2.56
C LEU A 130 12.23 13.33 -2.66
N VAL A 131 10.89 13.36 -2.74
CA VAL A 131 10.13 14.61 -2.70
C VAL A 131 10.18 15.29 -1.32
N ASP A 132 10.37 14.53 -0.24
CA ASP A 132 10.52 15.09 1.12
C ASP A 132 11.91 15.75 1.27
N MET A 133 12.95 15.11 0.70
CA MET A 133 14.29 15.68 0.59
C MET A 133 14.31 16.94 -0.30
N ALA A 134 13.65 16.89 -1.46
CA ALA A 134 13.52 18.04 -2.35
C ALA A 134 12.75 19.20 -1.70
N THR A 135 11.68 18.90 -0.94
CA THR A 135 10.93 19.89 -0.16
C THR A 135 11.82 20.58 0.87
N ALA A 136 12.73 19.83 1.51
CA ALA A 136 13.70 20.39 2.44
C ALA A 136 14.76 21.28 1.75
N LEU A 137 15.18 20.95 0.52
CA LEU A 137 16.09 21.77 -0.26
C LEU A 137 15.45 23.08 -0.74
N THR A 138 14.22 23.02 -1.25
CA THR A 138 13.50 24.19 -1.78
C THR A 138 12.79 24.99 -0.69
N ASN A 139 12.66 24.43 0.52
CA ASN A 139 11.82 24.93 1.60
C ASN A 139 10.36 25.17 1.17
N LYS A 140 9.86 24.35 0.23
CA LYS A 140 8.55 24.52 -0.41
C LYS A 140 7.97 23.17 -0.79
N SER A 141 6.73 22.89 -0.35
CA SER A 141 6.00 21.72 -0.82
C SER A 141 5.60 21.89 -2.28
N ALA A 142 5.69 20.82 -3.07
CA ALA A 142 5.19 20.83 -4.44
C ALA A 142 3.67 21.07 -4.45
N ALA A 143 3.22 21.97 -5.34
CA ALA A 143 1.80 22.30 -5.47
C ALA A 143 1.05 21.26 -6.31
N SER A 144 1.75 20.61 -7.25
CA SER A 144 1.20 19.55 -8.09
C SER A 144 2.31 18.65 -8.62
N LEU A 145 1.96 17.44 -9.02
CA LEU A 145 2.89 16.52 -9.71
C LEU A 145 3.06 16.98 -11.17
N ASN A 146 3.92 17.98 -11.37
CA ASN A 146 4.15 18.62 -12.67
C ASN A 146 5.64 18.89 -12.87
N GLN A 147 6.17 18.62 -14.06
CA GLN A 147 7.59 18.84 -14.40
C GLN A 147 8.07 20.29 -14.24
N ASN A 148 7.17 21.27 -14.23
CA ASN A 148 7.50 22.68 -14.04
C ASN A 148 7.44 23.14 -12.58
N ASP A 149 6.88 22.32 -11.68
CA ASP A 149 6.90 22.61 -10.25
C ASP A 149 8.35 22.54 -9.74
N GLU A 150 8.76 23.56 -9.00
CA GLU A 150 10.13 23.74 -8.52
C GLU A 150 10.62 22.56 -7.68
N THR A 151 9.78 22.05 -6.78
CA THR A 151 10.12 20.94 -5.90
C THR A 151 10.10 19.61 -6.67
N VAL A 152 9.22 19.47 -7.66
CA VAL A 152 9.24 18.31 -8.56
C VAL A 152 10.50 18.30 -9.42
N ARG A 153 10.95 19.43 -9.98
CA ARG A 153 12.22 19.53 -10.72
C ARG A 153 13.42 19.17 -9.84
N THR A 154 13.45 19.66 -8.61
CA THR A 154 14.48 19.29 -7.63
C THR A 154 14.44 17.77 -7.38
N THR A 155 13.25 17.19 -7.21
CA THR A 155 13.09 15.73 -7.05
C THR A 155 13.61 14.97 -8.27
N MET A 156 13.33 15.45 -9.49
CA MET A 156 13.83 14.88 -10.73
C MET A 156 15.37 14.94 -10.80
N ALA A 157 15.99 16.04 -10.35
CA ALA A 157 17.45 16.15 -10.28
C ALA A 157 18.05 15.11 -9.31
N LEU A 158 17.43 14.91 -8.13
CA LEU A 158 17.84 13.86 -7.19
C LEU A 158 17.74 12.46 -7.81
N VAL A 159 16.64 12.17 -8.52
CA VAL A 159 16.47 10.91 -9.26
C VAL A 159 17.58 10.73 -10.29
N LYS A 160 17.90 11.76 -11.08
CA LYS A 160 18.97 11.67 -12.08
C LYS A 160 20.32 11.35 -11.47
N ILE A 161 20.67 11.99 -10.36
CA ILE A 161 21.92 11.71 -9.64
C ILE A 161 21.97 10.24 -9.21
N LEU A 162 20.93 9.77 -8.52
CA LEU A 162 20.89 8.41 -7.96
C LEU A 162 20.82 7.31 -9.03
N GLN A 163 20.03 7.52 -10.08
CA GLN A 163 19.92 6.54 -11.16
C GLN A 163 21.19 6.50 -12.03
N SER A 164 21.88 7.63 -12.24
CA SER A 164 23.13 7.63 -12.99
C SER A 164 24.22 6.83 -12.28
N ILE A 165 24.28 6.90 -10.95
CA ILE A 165 25.20 6.09 -10.14
C ILE A 165 24.91 4.60 -10.33
N GLY A 166 23.63 4.19 -10.26
CA GLY A 166 23.24 2.80 -10.51
C GLY A 166 23.51 2.35 -11.95
N LEU A 167 23.39 3.25 -12.92
CA LEU A 167 23.66 2.99 -14.34
C LEU A 167 25.15 2.74 -14.59
N GLU A 168 26.05 3.59 -14.06
CA GLU A 168 27.50 3.45 -14.18
C GLU A 168 27.99 2.10 -13.65
N ARG A 169 27.37 1.63 -12.56
CA ARG A 169 27.69 0.34 -11.92
C ARG A 169 27.03 -0.87 -12.57
N THR A 170 26.15 -0.67 -13.55
CA THR A 170 25.28 -1.70 -14.15
C THR A 170 24.31 -2.36 -13.18
N ASP A 171 24.12 -1.76 -12.01
CA ASP A 171 23.13 -2.14 -10.99
C ASP A 171 21.71 -1.85 -11.49
N ASN A 172 21.54 -0.79 -12.30
CA ASN A 172 20.23 -0.32 -12.76
C ASN A 172 20.16 -0.22 -14.30
N VAL A 173 18.95 -0.16 -14.83
CA VAL A 173 18.65 0.28 -16.20
C VAL A 173 17.82 1.57 -16.09
N ILE A 174 17.93 2.46 -17.08
CA ILE A 174 17.15 3.71 -17.09
C ILE A 174 15.65 3.39 -17.03
N GLY A 175 14.95 4.05 -16.10
CA GLY A 175 13.54 3.83 -15.81
C GLY A 175 13.21 2.68 -14.85
N ASP A 176 14.20 1.89 -14.40
CA ASP A 176 13.99 0.82 -13.41
C ASP A 176 14.40 1.29 -12.00
N ILE A 177 13.59 0.97 -11.00
CA ILE A 177 13.86 1.28 -9.59
C ILE A 177 14.53 0.05 -8.98
N GLN A 178 15.83 0.13 -8.80
CA GLN A 178 16.66 -0.95 -8.26
C GLN A 178 17.60 -0.39 -7.18
N PRO A 179 18.07 -1.23 -6.24
CA PRO A 179 19.02 -0.81 -5.23
C PRO A 179 20.29 -0.25 -5.84
N THR A 180 20.65 0.96 -5.40
CA THR A 180 21.93 1.59 -5.75
C THR A 180 22.83 1.60 -4.51
N GLU A 181 24.10 1.25 -4.67
CA GLU A 181 25.10 1.33 -3.59
C GLU A 181 26.08 2.49 -3.83
N LEU A 182 26.21 3.37 -2.84
CA LEU A 182 27.24 4.40 -2.75
C LEU A 182 28.45 3.86 -1.98
N THR A 183 29.43 3.33 -2.72
CA THR A 183 30.68 2.84 -2.12
C THR A 183 31.57 4.00 -1.65
N ILE A 184 32.45 3.74 -0.68
CA ILE A 184 33.45 4.71 -0.20
C ILE A 184 34.26 5.26 -1.38
N GLU A 185 34.78 4.37 -2.23
CA GLU A 185 35.54 4.72 -3.44
C GLU A 185 34.80 5.66 -4.38
N LYS A 186 33.49 5.45 -4.59
CA LYS A 186 32.69 6.35 -5.43
C LYS A 186 32.53 7.71 -4.77
N LYS A 187 32.32 7.76 -3.45
CA LYS A 187 32.17 9.01 -2.71
C LYS A 187 33.47 9.82 -2.66
N ASP A 188 34.63 9.17 -2.53
CA ASP A 188 35.94 9.82 -2.53
C ASP A 188 36.28 10.52 -3.85
N LYS A 189 35.77 10.00 -4.98
CA LYS A 189 35.89 10.65 -6.29
C LYS A 189 35.17 12.00 -6.37
N LEU A 190 34.33 12.36 -5.39
CA LEU A 190 33.78 13.71 -5.31
C LEU A 190 34.87 14.78 -5.19
N ALA A 191 36.09 14.46 -4.76
CA ALA A 191 37.21 15.40 -4.75
C ALA A 191 37.50 16.01 -6.14
N GLY A 192 37.06 15.36 -7.23
CA GLY A 192 37.22 15.84 -8.60
C GLY A 192 36.22 16.92 -9.05
N ILE A 193 35.17 17.23 -8.27
CA ILE A 193 34.22 18.29 -8.65
C ILE A 193 34.70 19.67 -8.22
N SER A 194 34.30 20.71 -8.98
CA SER A 194 34.81 22.08 -8.81
C SER A 194 34.28 22.78 -7.55
N LYS A 195 33.08 22.41 -7.08
CA LYS A 195 32.44 22.97 -5.89
C LYS A 195 31.40 22.01 -5.31
N ASP A 196 30.95 22.30 -4.09
CA ASP A 196 29.86 21.58 -3.46
C ASP A 196 28.54 21.79 -4.22
N ILE A 197 27.64 20.81 -4.09
CA ILE A 197 26.29 20.88 -4.64
C ILE A 197 25.30 21.05 -3.49
N GLY A 198 24.55 22.14 -3.51
CA GLY A 198 23.43 22.36 -2.59
C GLY A 198 22.14 22.69 -3.33
N ALA A 199 21.19 23.27 -2.60
CA ALA A 199 19.90 23.69 -3.16
C ALA A 199 20.07 24.63 -4.37
N SER A 200 20.97 25.61 -4.27
CA SER A 200 21.22 26.59 -5.33
C SER A 200 21.64 25.95 -6.65
N GLU A 201 22.63 25.07 -6.63
CA GLU A 201 23.13 24.38 -7.83
C GLU A 201 22.11 23.41 -8.43
N ILE A 202 21.32 22.73 -7.58
CA ILE A 202 20.27 21.82 -8.03
C ILE A 202 19.14 22.61 -8.71
N MET A 203 18.69 23.70 -8.09
CA MET A 203 17.57 24.51 -8.57
C MET A 203 17.92 25.30 -9.83
N SER A 204 19.17 25.76 -9.97
CA SER A 204 19.64 26.46 -11.17
C SER A 204 19.93 25.52 -12.34
N GLY A 205 20.11 24.23 -12.07
CA GLY A 205 20.55 23.23 -13.07
C GLY A 205 22.07 23.15 -13.23
N GLU A 206 22.83 23.99 -12.53
CA GLU A 206 24.30 24.02 -12.60
C GLU A 206 24.95 22.69 -12.15
N TYR A 207 24.25 21.92 -11.30
CA TYR A 207 24.72 20.61 -10.85
C TYR A 207 25.11 19.67 -11.99
N VAL A 208 24.49 19.79 -13.17
CA VAL A 208 24.78 18.92 -14.33
C VAL A 208 26.24 19.02 -14.76
N GLU A 209 26.75 20.24 -14.92
CA GLU A 209 28.13 20.45 -15.37
C GLU A 209 29.14 20.24 -14.24
N VAL A 210 28.79 20.64 -13.01
CA VAL A 210 29.67 20.46 -11.84
C VAL A 210 29.88 18.98 -11.51
N LEU A 211 28.84 18.15 -11.66
CA LEU A 211 28.94 16.72 -11.36
C LEU A 211 29.62 15.91 -12.45
N LYS A 212 29.77 16.43 -13.67
CA LYS A 212 30.30 15.69 -14.83
C LYS A 212 31.63 14.96 -14.61
N PRO A 213 32.63 15.51 -13.86
CA PRO A 213 33.85 14.77 -13.53
C PRO A 213 33.63 13.55 -12.63
N TRP A 214 32.52 13.53 -11.89
CA TRP A 214 32.17 12.47 -10.94
C TRP A 214 31.12 11.50 -11.49
N ILE A 215 30.05 12.01 -12.11
CA ILE A 215 28.97 11.24 -12.73
C ILE A 215 28.29 12.04 -13.84
N ASP A 216 27.98 11.40 -14.96
CA ASP A 216 27.22 12.01 -16.05
C ASP A 216 25.71 11.78 -15.85
N VAL A 217 25.00 12.86 -15.48
CA VAL A 217 23.55 12.85 -15.26
C VAL A 217 22.73 13.12 -16.52
N THR A 218 23.38 13.43 -17.65
CA THR A 218 22.71 13.81 -18.90
C THR A 218 22.10 12.62 -19.64
N GLN A 219 22.52 11.40 -19.28
CA GLN A 219 22.00 10.15 -19.87
C GLN A 219 20.53 9.90 -19.56
N ILE A 220 19.99 10.56 -18.52
CA ILE A 220 18.59 10.45 -18.10
C ILE A 220 17.84 11.71 -18.51
N SER A 221 16.86 11.55 -19.39
CA SER A 221 16.02 12.66 -19.85
C SER A 221 15.12 13.19 -18.72
N ASN A 222 14.58 14.40 -18.89
CA ASN A 222 13.60 14.95 -17.94
C ASN A 222 12.34 14.09 -17.89
N ASP A 223 11.86 13.56 -19.02
CA ASP A 223 10.68 12.70 -19.06
C ASP A 223 10.91 11.37 -18.32
N GLN A 224 12.09 10.77 -18.47
CA GLN A 224 12.47 9.56 -17.73
C GLN A 224 12.54 9.83 -16.23
N ALA A 225 13.18 10.93 -15.83
CA ALA A 225 13.25 11.32 -14.42
C ALA A 225 11.86 11.59 -13.83
N PHE A 226 10.99 12.28 -14.58
CA PHE A 226 9.62 12.56 -14.15
C PHE A 226 8.78 11.28 -14.02
N LEU A 227 8.90 10.35 -14.97
CA LEU A 227 8.23 9.06 -14.89
C LEU A 227 8.63 8.30 -13.62
N MET A 228 9.92 8.32 -13.28
CA MET A 228 10.41 7.70 -12.05
C MET A 228 9.91 8.39 -10.78
N VAL A 229 9.83 9.73 -10.76
CA VAL A 229 9.22 10.46 -9.64
C VAL A 229 7.79 9.98 -9.44
N THR A 230 7.01 9.89 -10.52
CA THR A 230 5.63 9.36 -10.46
C THR A 230 5.59 7.92 -9.96
N GLN A 231 6.47 7.05 -10.44
CA GLN A 231 6.55 5.65 -10.00
C GLN A 231 6.93 5.52 -8.52
N LEU A 232 7.88 6.31 -8.02
CA LEU A 232 8.28 6.31 -6.60
C LEU A 232 7.12 6.76 -5.72
N LEU A 233 6.42 7.82 -6.11
CA LEU A 233 5.26 8.31 -5.38
C LEU A 233 4.13 7.27 -5.36
N ASN A 234 3.81 6.67 -6.51
CA ASN A 234 2.83 5.58 -6.59
C ASN A 234 3.25 4.39 -5.74
N LEU A 235 4.51 3.96 -5.82
CA LEU A 235 5.05 2.86 -5.02
C LEU A 235 4.96 3.13 -3.52
N THR A 236 5.15 4.38 -3.10
CA THR A 236 4.97 4.74 -1.69
C THR A 236 3.53 4.64 -1.25
N ASN A 237 2.55 4.72 -2.17
CA ASN A 237 1.11 4.58 -1.92
C ASN A 237 0.60 3.14 -2.11
N THR A 238 1.28 2.31 -2.90
CA THR A 238 0.94 0.90 -3.07
C THR A 238 0.89 0.17 -1.72
N GLY A 239 -0.17 -0.61 -1.52
CA GLY A 239 -0.43 -1.28 -0.25
C GLY A 239 -1.89 -1.70 -0.12
N VAL A 240 -2.19 -2.36 0.99
CA VAL A 240 -3.56 -2.72 1.35
C VAL A 240 -4.10 -1.67 2.31
N TRP A 241 -5.33 -1.21 2.08
CA TRP A 241 -6.02 -0.24 2.91
C TRP A 241 -7.24 -0.89 3.53
N GLN A 242 -7.50 -0.63 4.80
CA GLN A 242 -8.58 -1.25 5.54
C GLN A 242 -9.29 -0.20 6.38
N ALA A 243 -10.62 -0.20 6.29
CA ALA A 243 -11.47 0.44 7.29
C ALA A 243 -12.19 -0.65 8.07
N ASP A 244 -12.14 -0.58 9.39
CA ASP A 244 -12.68 -1.61 10.28
C ASP A 244 -14.07 -1.28 10.82
N LEU A 245 -14.71 -2.32 11.36
CA LEU A 245 -15.98 -2.17 12.05
C LEU A 245 -15.83 -1.32 13.33
N PRO A 246 -16.82 -0.47 13.65
CA PRO A 246 -16.89 0.24 14.93
C PRO A 246 -17.23 -0.69 16.10
N ILE A 247 -16.23 -1.38 16.65
CA ILE A 247 -16.41 -2.29 17.80
C ILE A 247 -16.74 -1.51 19.07
N PHE A 248 -16.09 -0.35 19.26
CA PHE A 248 -16.25 0.52 20.40
C PHE A 248 -16.76 1.88 19.94
N LYS A 249 -17.55 2.54 20.78
CA LYS A 249 -17.94 3.94 20.53
C LYS A 249 -18.02 4.71 21.84
N ALA A 250 -17.24 5.79 21.95
CA ALA A 250 -17.31 6.68 23.10
C ALA A 250 -18.73 7.25 23.25
N GLY A 251 -19.26 7.23 24.48
CA GLY A 251 -20.64 7.63 24.78
C GLY A 251 -21.72 6.58 24.49
N SER A 252 -21.35 5.37 24.04
CA SER A 252 -22.25 4.21 23.99
C SER A 252 -22.31 3.48 25.33
N THR A 253 -23.05 2.37 25.40
CA THR A 253 -23.05 1.46 26.57
C THR A 253 -21.70 0.79 26.88
N THR A 254 -20.66 1.02 26.06
CA THR A 254 -19.29 0.55 26.32
C THR A 254 -18.36 1.68 26.76
N ALA A 255 -17.48 1.38 27.72
CA ALA A 255 -16.46 2.30 28.21
C ALA A 255 -15.34 2.50 27.17
N SER A 256 -15.55 3.41 26.21
CA SER A 256 -14.47 3.98 25.40
C SER A 256 -14.19 5.41 25.85
N SER A 257 -12.93 5.74 26.08
CA SER A 257 -12.52 7.08 26.52
C SER A 257 -12.53 8.08 25.36
N THR A 258 -12.83 9.33 25.67
CA THR A 258 -12.59 10.49 24.79
C THR A 258 -11.20 11.10 24.99
N THR A 259 -10.46 10.65 26.00
CA THR A 259 -9.09 11.13 26.29
C THR A 259 -8.05 10.42 25.43
N THR A 260 -6.99 11.15 25.09
CA THR A 260 -5.85 10.67 24.30
C THR A 260 -5.18 9.40 24.84
N ASP A 261 -5.21 9.15 26.15
CA ASP A 261 -4.57 7.98 26.79
C ASP A 261 -5.27 6.64 26.53
N ALA A 262 -6.55 6.65 26.15
CA ALA A 262 -7.36 5.45 26.01
C ALA A 262 -8.38 5.49 24.85
N VAL A 263 -8.25 6.46 23.94
CA VAL A 263 -9.07 6.53 22.73
C VAL A 263 -8.79 5.35 21.82
N ARG A 264 -9.85 4.82 21.20
CA ARG A 264 -9.78 3.75 20.19
C ARG A 264 -10.29 4.29 18.85
N PRO A 265 -9.84 3.72 17.72
CA PRO A 265 -10.41 4.03 16.41
C PRO A 265 -11.92 3.75 16.40
N ASP A 266 -12.68 4.64 15.78
CA ASP A 266 -14.12 4.47 15.53
C ASP A 266 -14.35 3.63 14.25
N GLY A 267 -13.33 3.39 13.43
CA GLY A 267 -13.47 2.61 12.20
C GLY A 267 -14.35 3.33 11.18
N PHE A 268 -15.19 2.59 10.46
CA PHE A 268 -16.18 3.14 9.52
C PHE A 268 -17.56 3.25 10.19
N PHE A 269 -17.91 4.47 10.61
CA PHE A 269 -19.17 4.73 11.32
C PHE A 269 -19.77 6.11 11.01
N GLY A 270 -21.10 6.20 11.09
CA GLY A 270 -21.88 7.42 10.96
C GLY A 270 -23.37 7.17 11.10
N CYS A 271 -24.19 8.19 10.81
CA CYS A 271 -25.63 8.12 10.93
C CYS A 271 -26.34 9.19 10.08
N ASN A 272 -27.67 9.22 10.15
CA ASN A 272 -28.52 10.24 9.51
C ASN A 272 -28.79 11.48 10.37
N LYS A 273 -28.03 11.67 11.45
CA LYS A 273 -28.19 12.77 12.43
C LYS A 273 -26.85 13.44 12.70
N ALA A 274 -26.89 14.63 13.32
CA ALA A 274 -25.68 15.32 13.75
C ALA A 274 -24.98 14.63 14.93
N ASP A 275 -25.74 13.92 15.77
CA ASP A 275 -25.24 13.15 16.90
C ASP A 275 -25.72 11.69 16.76
N CYS A 276 -24.78 10.78 16.57
CA CYS A 276 -25.07 9.35 16.33
C CYS A 276 -25.21 8.53 17.61
N ILE A 277 -24.96 9.10 18.79
CA ILE A 277 -25.05 8.39 20.08
C ILE A 277 -26.22 8.88 20.94
N LYS A 278 -26.84 10.01 20.58
CA LYS A 278 -28.07 10.48 21.22
C LYS A 278 -29.27 9.65 20.76
N ALA A 279 -29.99 9.05 21.71
CA ALA A 279 -31.20 8.29 21.42
C ALA A 279 -32.27 9.17 20.75
N ASP A 280 -32.73 8.73 19.57
CA ASP A 280 -33.78 9.37 18.76
C ASP A 280 -34.50 8.28 17.96
N SER A 281 -35.83 8.35 17.87
CA SER A 281 -36.67 7.32 17.22
C SER A 281 -36.46 7.21 15.70
N SER A 282 -35.91 8.26 15.08
CA SER A 282 -35.59 8.36 13.66
C SER A 282 -34.09 8.20 13.36
N LEU A 283 -33.28 7.90 14.38
CA LEU A 283 -31.86 7.62 14.22
C LEU A 283 -31.64 6.33 13.44
N LEU A 284 -30.82 6.42 12.39
CA LEU A 284 -30.33 5.32 11.59
C LEU A 284 -28.81 5.37 11.59
N HIS A 285 -28.20 4.29 12.06
CA HIS A 285 -26.76 4.07 12.00
C HIS A 285 -26.36 3.56 10.63
N SER A 286 -25.15 3.93 10.23
CA SER A 286 -24.43 3.38 9.08
C SER A 286 -23.02 3.02 9.51
N MET A 287 -22.62 1.78 9.26
CA MET A 287 -21.26 1.33 9.50
C MET A 287 -20.84 0.33 8.44
N GLY A 288 -19.55 0.04 8.34
CA GLY A 288 -19.09 -0.95 7.38
C GLY A 288 -17.68 -1.41 7.62
N ARG A 289 -17.18 -2.16 6.65
CA ARG A 289 -15.81 -2.62 6.53
C ARG A 289 -15.47 -2.78 5.07
N PHE A 290 -14.25 -2.42 4.68
CA PHE A 290 -13.76 -2.68 3.34
C PHE A 290 -12.26 -2.89 3.33
N PHE A 291 -11.81 -3.56 2.27
CA PHE A 291 -10.41 -3.65 1.87
C PHE A 291 -10.22 -2.98 0.52
N LEU A 292 -9.20 -2.14 0.42
CA LEU A 292 -8.74 -1.58 -0.84
C LEU A 292 -7.32 -2.05 -1.12
N LEU A 293 -6.97 -2.03 -2.40
CA LEU A 293 -5.63 -2.27 -2.89
C LEU A 293 -5.25 -1.13 -3.83
N SER A 294 -4.18 -0.41 -3.47
CA SER A 294 -3.52 0.49 -4.42
C SER A 294 -2.42 -0.29 -5.14
N ASP A 295 -2.42 -0.22 -6.46
CA ASP A 295 -1.45 -0.87 -7.33
C ASP A 295 -0.22 0.02 -7.60
N ARG A 296 0.72 -0.46 -8.41
CA ARG A 296 2.00 0.24 -8.68
C ARG A 296 1.83 1.38 -9.68
N GLN A 297 0.78 1.34 -10.49
CA GLN A 297 0.39 2.42 -11.39
C GLN A 297 -0.46 3.50 -10.72
N GLY A 298 -0.84 3.31 -9.45
CA GLY A 298 -1.56 4.30 -8.63
C GLY A 298 -3.08 4.17 -8.66
N TYR A 299 -3.63 3.12 -9.28
CA TYR A 299 -5.05 2.84 -9.20
C TYR A 299 -5.38 2.13 -7.88
N THR A 300 -6.53 2.48 -7.32
CA THR A 300 -7.09 1.86 -6.12
C THR A 300 -8.39 1.17 -6.48
N LEU A 301 -8.52 -0.10 -6.12
CA LEU A 301 -9.73 -0.92 -6.23
C LEU A 301 -10.03 -1.57 -4.89
N GLY A 302 -11.20 -2.16 -4.69
CA GLY A 302 -11.52 -2.73 -3.39
C GLY A 302 -12.93 -3.28 -3.26
N TYR A 303 -13.17 -3.98 -2.16
CA TYR A 303 -14.41 -4.71 -1.89
C TYR A 303 -14.76 -4.61 -0.41
N GLY A 304 -16.05 -4.60 -0.08
CA GLY A 304 -16.49 -4.55 1.30
C GLY A 304 -17.99 -4.65 1.47
N GLN A 305 -18.44 -4.25 2.66
CA GLN A 305 -19.83 -4.30 3.05
C GLN A 305 -20.21 -3.16 4.01
N GLN A 306 -21.50 -2.82 4.00
CA GLN A 306 -22.10 -1.79 4.83
C GLN A 306 -23.41 -2.30 5.46
N TRP A 307 -23.68 -1.87 6.69
CA TRP A 307 -24.96 -2.06 7.37
C TRP A 307 -25.59 -0.70 7.64
N ARG A 308 -26.88 -0.60 7.38
CA ARG A 308 -27.68 0.60 7.63
C ARG A 308 -28.96 0.21 8.35
N GLY A 309 -29.22 0.78 9.51
CA GLY A 309 -30.42 0.42 10.26
C GLY A 309 -30.55 1.12 11.59
N LYS A 310 -31.66 0.82 12.28
CA LYS A 310 -31.94 1.38 13.61
C LYS A 310 -30.91 0.88 14.62
N PRO A 311 -30.35 1.75 15.46
CA PRO A 311 -29.47 1.33 16.55
C PRO A 311 -30.23 0.45 17.55
N LEU A 312 -29.48 -0.36 18.29
CA LEU A 312 -29.99 -0.96 19.51
C LEU A 312 -29.91 0.08 20.63
N ILE A 313 -31.03 0.31 21.32
CA ILE A 313 -31.12 1.22 22.46
C ILE A 313 -31.42 0.38 23.70
N GLU A 314 -30.57 0.49 24.71
CA GLU A 314 -30.69 -0.20 26.00
C GLU A 314 -30.62 0.85 27.11
N ASN A 315 -31.65 0.92 27.96
CA ASN A 315 -31.72 1.90 29.06
C ASN A 315 -31.45 3.36 28.60
N GLU A 316 -32.11 3.78 27.51
CA GLU A 316 -31.94 5.11 26.89
C GLU A 316 -30.55 5.40 26.29
N LEU A 317 -29.64 4.42 26.30
CA LEU A 317 -28.31 4.52 25.72
C LEU A 317 -28.20 3.73 24.42
N VAL A 318 -27.51 4.32 23.45
CA VAL A 318 -27.20 3.65 22.18
C VAL A 318 -26.10 2.61 22.41
N ALA A 319 -26.38 1.35 22.06
CA ALA A 319 -25.40 0.27 22.10
C ALA A 319 -24.33 0.44 21.01
N PRO A 320 -23.18 -0.23 21.13
CA PRO A 320 -22.14 -0.20 20.10
C PRO A 320 -22.68 -0.54 18.70
N PRO A 321 -22.31 0.22 17.65
CA PRO A 321 -22.89 0.05 16.32
C PRO A 321 -22.70 -1.36 15.75
N ILE A 322 -21.62 -2.06 16.12
CA ILE A 322 -21.35 -3.45 15.72
C ILE A 322 -22.54 -4.41 15.91
N ALA A 323 -23.46 -4.10 16.81
CA ALA A 323 -24.69 -4.87 17.00
C ALA A 323 -25.53 -5.03 15.71
N LEU A 324 -25.46 -4.11 14.73
CA LEU A 324 -26.26 -4.25 13.50
C LEU A 324 -25.88 -5.46 12.66
N ILE A 325 -24.67 -6.01 12.79
CA ILE A 325 -24.25 -7.20 12.01
C ILE A 325 -25.20 -8.37 12.23
N SER A 326 -25.74 -8.47 13.44
CA SER A 326 -26.72 -9.51 13.80
C SER A 326 -28.14 -9.17 13.37
N LYS A 327 -28.47 -7.89 13.15
CA LYS A 327 -29.85 -7.37 12.98
C LYS A 327 -30.23 -6.99 11.56
N VAL A 328 -29.24 -6.62 10.76
CA VAL A 328 -29.43 -6.06 9.42
C VAL A 328 -28.61 -6.89 8.44
N LYS A 329 -29.17 -7.12 7.26
CA LYS A 329 -28.44 -7.76 6.15
C LYS A 329 -27.28 -6.85 5.70
N PRO A 330 -26.09 -7.40 5.42
CA PRO A 330 -25.02 -6.61 4.82
C PRO A 330 -25.39 -6.20 3.39
N PHE A 331 -24.97 -5.00 3.00
CA PHE A 331 -24.98 -4.54 1.61
C PHE A 331 -23.56 -4.54 1.06
N LYS A 332 -23.36 -5.07 -0.14
CA LYS A 332 -22.08 -5.00 -0.83
C LYS A 332 -21.71 -3.56 -1.18
N ILE A 333 -20.45 -3.19 -0.96
CA ILE A 333 -19.83 -1.99 -1.51
C ILE A 333 -18.61 -2.42 -2.32
N GLN A 334 -18.40 -1.77 -3.47
CA GLN A 334 -17.29 -2.07 -4.37
C GLN A 334 -16.57 -0.78 -4.77
N VAL A 335 -15.27 -0.88 -4.97
CA VAL A 335 -14.45 0.20 -5.51
C VAL A 335 -13.90 -0.26 -6.85
N ASN A 336 -14.44 0.33 -7.91
CA ASN A 336 -13.84 0.22 -9.24
C ASN A 336 -12.51 0.98 -9.26
N ALA A 337 -11.61 0.59 -10.15
CA ALA A 337 -10.29 1.18 -10.27
C ALA A 337 -10.36 2.72 -10.41
N GLN A 338 -9.71 3.45 -9.50
CA GLN A 338 -9.64 4.91 -9.51
C GLN A 338 -8.27 5.38 -9.02
N ASN A 339 -7.70 6.42 -9.63
CA ASN A 339 -6.30 6.84 -9.42
C ASN A 339 -6.14 8.29 -8.92
N THR A 340 -7.22 8.92 -8.45
CA THR A 340 -7.20 10.36 -8.10
C THR A 340 -7.68 10.67 -6.68
N TRP A 341 -8.07 9.67 -5.88
CA TRP A 341 -8.68 9.92 -4.58
C TRP A 341 -7.71 10.44 -3.52
N LEU A 342 -6.44 10.06 -3.58
CA LEU A 342 -5.39 10.45 -2.64
C LEU A 342 -4.27 11.17 -3.40
N ASN A 343 -3.98 12.40 -3.00
CA ASN A 343 -2.89 13.16 -3.60
C ASN A 343 -1.53 12.51 -3.27
N PRO A 344 -0.69 12.16 -4.26
CA PRO A 344 0.58 11.47 -4.00
C PRO A 344 1.62 12.34 -3.26
N ILE A 345 1.50 13.66 -3.31
CA ILE A 345 2.43 14.62 -2.69
C ILE A 345 1.97 14.94 -1.28
N SER A 346 0.79 15.56 -1.14
CA SER A 346 0.25 16.02 0.15
C SER A 346 -0.29 14.88 1.02
N ARG A 347 -0.61 13.73 0.38
CA ARG A 347 -1.27 12.57 1.00
C ARG A 347 -2.62 12.93 1.63
N GLU A 348 -3.31 13.88 1.04
CA GLU A 348 -4.66 14.30 1.41
C GLU A 348 -5.68 13.73 0.41
N VAL A 349 -6.86 13.42 0.91
CA VAL A 349 -8.00 13.03 0.08
C VAL A 349 -8.42 14.23 -0.77
N GLU A 350 -8.54 14.02 -2.07
CA GLU A 350 -8.93 15.05 -3.04
C GLU A 350 -10.45 15.27 -2.96
N GLY A 351 -10.89 16.31 -2.26
CA GLY A 351 -12.34 16.55 -2.06
C GLY A 351 -13.15 16.70 -3.35
N ASN A 352 -12.54 17.19 -4.43
CA ASN A 352 -13.18 17.29 -5.75
C ASN A 352 -13.17 15.97 -6.53
N ARG A 353 -12.39 14.99 -6.09
CA ARG A 353 -12.24 13.66 -6.69
C ARG A 353 -12.21 12.61 -5.56
N PRO A 354 -13.30 12.49 -4.77
CA PRO A 354 -13.31 11.64 -3.58
C PRO A 354 -13.15 10.16 -3.94
N LEU A 355 -12.76 9.34 -2.95
CA LEU A 355 -12.84 7.88 -3.13
C LEU A 355 -14.32 7.50 -3.18
N ARG A 356 -14.73 6.94 -4.31
CA ARG A 356 -16.10 6.50 -4.55
C ARG A 356 -16.24 5.00 -4.32
N LEU A 357 -17.21 4.61 -3.49
CA LEU A 357 -17.60 3.22 -3.26
C LEU A 357 -19.02 3.02 -3.78
N SER A 358 -19.17 2.18 -4.81
CA SER A 358 -20.45 1.90 -5.43
C SER A 358 -21.20 0.81 -4.70
N LEU A 359 -22.50 1.02 -4.52
CA LEU A 359 -23.42 0.04 -3.93
C LEU A 359 -24.23 -0.68 -5.01
N ASN A 360 -24.65 0.07 -6.02
CA ASN A 360 -25.52 -0.36 -7.09
C ASN A 360 -25.19 0.43 -8.37
N VAL A 361 -26.08 0.38 -9.37
CA VAL A 361 -25.90 1.08 -10.64
C VAL A 361 -26.18 2.59 -10.56
N ASN A 362 -26.85 3.05 -9.50
CA ASN A 362 -27.15 4.46 -9.27
C ASN A 362 -25.98 5.16 -8.57
N SER A 363 -25.11 5.79 -9.35
CA SER A 363 -23.93 6.50 -8.85
C SER A 363 -24.23 7.70 -7.94
N ALA A 364 -25.49 8.14 -7.83
CA ALA A 364 -25.90 9.17 -6.88
C ALA A 364 -25.98 8.65 -5.43
N GLU A 365 -26.05 7.33 -5.24
CA GLU A 365 -26.09 6.65 -3.94
C GLU A 365 -24.73 6.15 -3.48
N ASP A 366 -23.68 6.39 -4.28
CA ASP A 366 -22.33 6.00 -3.94
C ASP A 366 -21.90 6.64 -2.61
N LEU A 367 -21.16 5.88 -1.81
CA LEU A 367 -20.50 6.41 -0.64
C LEU A 367 -19.23 7.15 -1.07
N LEU A 368 -19.04 8.36 -0.55
CA LEU A 368 -17.90 9.21 -0.89
C LEU A 368 -17.02 9.44 0.34
N ILE A 369 -15.76 9.04 0.28
CA ILE A 369 -14.74 9.48 1.22
C ILE A 369 -14.16 10.78 0.67
N LYS A 370 -14.55 11.90 1.28
CA LYS A 370 -14.33 13.26 0.76
C LYS A 370 -13.20 14.02 1.43
N GLN A 371 -12.71 13.50 2.55
CA GLN A 371 -11.74 14.19 3.37
C GLN A 371 -10.88 13.19 4.13
N GLY A 372 -9.63 13.56 4.40
CA GLY A 372 -8.70 12.80 5.21
C GLY A 372 -7.26 13.12 4.84
N LYS A 373 -6.33 12.87 5.76
CA LYS A 373 -4.88 12.94 5.51
C LYS A 373 -4.21 11.68 6.00
N LEU A 374 -3.31 11.11 5.20
CA LEU A 374 -2.49 9.98 5.61
C LEU A 374 -1.39 10.47 6.56
N LEU A 375 -1.61 10.28 7.85
CA LEU A 375 -0.67 10.59 8.93
C LEU A 375 0.32 9.45 9.12
N ASN A 376 1.55 9.81 9.49
CA ASN A 376 2.66 8.88 9.75
C ASN A 376 2.87 7.83 8.63
N GLY A 377 2.43 8.13 7.40
CA GLY A 377 2.45 7.22 6.25
C GLY A 377 1.56 5.97 6.34
N SER A 378 0.71 5.84 7.37
CA SER A 378 0.05 4.58 7.70
C SER A 378 -1.42 4.69 8.11
N VAL A 379 -1.94 5.86 8.49
CA VAL A 379 -3.33 5.97 8.96
C VAL A 379 -4.02 7.27 8.54
N ILE A 380 -5.26 7.19 8.09
CA ILE A 380 -6.22 8.30 8.03
C ILE A 380 -7.12 8.15 9.25
N VAL A 381 -7.27 9.21 10.04
CA VAL A 381 -8.00 9.17 11.32
C VAL A 381 -9.28 10.00 11.25
N GLY A 382 -10.39 9.47 11.74
CA GLY A 382 -11.70 10.09 11.66
C GLY A 382 -12.04 11.02 12.83
N THR A 383 -11.40 10.86 13.99
CA THR A 383 -11.74 11.60 15.22
C THR A 383 -10.61 12.48 15.74
N GLU A 384 -10.95 13.59 16.39
CA GLU A 384 -9.96 14.52 16.96
C GLU A 384 -9.10 13.87 18.04
N ALA A 385 -9.70 13.06 18.93
CA ALA A 385 -8.97 12.40 19.99
C ALA A 385 -7.93 11.41 19.42
N PHE A 386 -8.31 10.62 18.41
CA PHE A 386 -7.37 9.71 17.76
C PHE A 386 -6.31 10.45 16.94
N TYR A 387 -6.66 11.59 16.32
CA TYR A 387 -5.71 12.48 15.67
C TYR A 387 -4.64 13.01 16.64
N LYS A 388 -5.06 13.52 17.81
CA LYS A 388 -4.13 14.00 18.85
C LYS A 388 -3.23 12.88 19.35
N GLN A 389 -3.78 11.69 19.61
CA GLN A 389 -3.00 10.52 20.00
C GLN A 389 -1.95 10.16 18.93
N THR A 390 -2.37 10.13 17.66
CA THR A 390 -1.52 9.77 16.51
C THR A 390 -0.35 10.74 16.30
N LEU A 391 -0.54 12.01 16.67
CA LEU A 391 0.47 13.06 16.53
C LEU A 391 1.08 13.51 17.86
N LYS A 392 0.83 12.80 18.97
CA LYS A 392 1.30 13.16 20.33
C LYS A 392 1.00 14.62 20.70
N LEU A 393 -0.15 15.14 20.29
CA LEU A 393 -0.60 16.49 20.64
C LEU A 393 -1.21 16.48 22.04
N LYS A 394 -1.09 17.60 22.75
CA LYS A 394 -1.75 17.77 24.05
C LYS A 394 -3.26 17.87 23.89
N GLU A 395 -4.00 17.53 24.95
CA GLU A 395 -5.46 17.52 24.93
C GLU A 395 -6.08 18.90 24.60
N ASN A 396 -5.41 19.99 24.96
CA ASN A 396 -5.86 21.35 24.68
C ASN A 396 -5.40 21.92 23.34
N GLU A 397 -4.62 21.18 22.55
CA GLU A 397 -4.18 21.64 21.23
C GLU A 397 -5.32 21.57 20.20
N VAL A 398 -5.41 22.60 19.36
CA VAL A 398 -6.43 22.71 18.32
C VAL A 398 -6.09 21.77 17.16
N VAL A 399 -7.05 20.92 16.79
CA VAL A 399 -6.94 20.02 15.64
C VAL A 399 -7.48 20.72 14.40
N ASP A 400 -6.71 20.69 13.30
CA ASP A 400 -7.22 21.08 11.99
C ASP A 400 -8.16 19.99 11.47
N LYS A 401 -9.46 20.22 11.62
CA LYS A 401 -10.50 19.24 11.27
C LYS A 401 -10.51 18.85 9.80
N LYS A 402 -9.87 19.62 8.91
CA LYS A 402 -9.79 19.30 7.47
C LYS A 402 -8.97 18.04 7.18
N TYR A 403 -8.15 17.60 8.14
CA TYR A 403 -7.34 16.38 8.01
C TYR A 403 -8.05 15.12 8.50
N LEU A 404 -9.23 15.26 9.11
CA LEU A 404 -10.00 14.12 9.60
C LEU A 404 -10.64 13.35 8.44
N GLY A 405 -10.67 12.03 8.56
CA GLY A 405 -11.35 11.11 7.67
C GLY A 405 -12.86 11.28 7.76
N LEU A 406 -13.50 11.77 6.70
CA LEU A 406 -14.95 11.96 6.63
C LEU A 406 -15.54 11.29 5.39
N TRP A 407 -16.74 10.77 5.55
CA TRP A 407 -17.52 10.19 4.47
C TRP A 407 -18.96 10.72 4.47
N GLU A 408 -19.58 10.70 3.30
CA GLU A 408 -20.99 11.03 3.12
C GLU A 408 -21.66 10.09 2.12
N GLN A 409 -22.97 9.98 2.24
CA GLN A 409 -23.80 9.17 1.35
C GLN A 409 -25.25 9.65 1.39
N ASN A 410 -25.97 9.60 0.27
CA ASN A 410 -27.40 9.86 0.24
C ASN A 410 -28.12 8.68 -0.42
N ILE A 411 -29.07 8.07 0.28
CA ILE A 411 -29.79 6.89 -0.20
C ILE A 411 -31.26 7.08 0.06
N ASP A 412 -32.08 6.97 -0.99
CA ASP A 412 -33.53 7.13 -0.91
C ASP A 412 -33.95 8.45 -0.23
N GLY A 413 -33.20 9.53 -0.47
CA GLY A 413 -33.43 10.84 0.14
C GLY A 413 -32.97 10.97 1.60
N THR A 414 -32.40 9.92 2.19
CA THR A 414 -31.79 9.96 3.53
C THR A 414 -30.30 10.24 3.41
N ALA A 415 -29.88 11.40 3.92
CA ALA A 415 -28.47 11.75 4.03
C ALA A 415 -27.83 11.07 5.25
N TYR A 416 -26.72 10.38 5.01
CA TYR A 416 -25.82 9.83 6.02
C TYR A 416 -24.47 10.53 5.93
N ASN A 417 -23.86 10.77 7.09
CA ASN A 417 -22.49 11.22 7.17
C ASN A 417 -21.80 10.59 8.38
N GLY A 418 -20.48 10.61 8.37
CA GLY A 418 -19.72 10.07 9.48
C GLY A 418 -18.22 10.24 9.34
N THR A 419 -17.53 9.60 10.27
CA THR A 419 -16.08 9.56 10.36
C THR A 419 -15.56 8.24 9.85
N ILE A 420 -14.34 8.24 9.33
CA ILE A 420 -13.68 7.00 8.91
C ILE A 420 -12.21 6.96 9.32
N ASP A 421 -11.83 5.85 9.95
CA ASP A 421 -10.44 5.47 10.12
C ASP A 421 -10.03 4.49 8.99
N ILE A 422 -8.91 4.77 8.33
CA ILE A 422 -8.35 3.89 7.29
C ILE A 422 -6.90 3.61 7.62
N ILE A 423 -6.56 2.34 7.79
CA ILE A 423 -5.19 1.88 8.03
C ILE A 423 -4.61 1.39 6.72
N LYS A 424 -3.36 1.78 6.46
CA LYS A 424 -2.55 1.25 5.37
C LYS A 424 -1.56 0.24 5.92
N ALA A 425 -1.56 -0.94 5.33
CA ALA A 425 -0.69 -2.05 5.70
C ALA A 425 0.06 -2.58 4.47
N ASN A 426 1.13 -3.33 4.76
CA ASN A 426 1.90 -4.08 3.76
C ASN A 426 2.31 -3.22 2.55
N PRO A 427 3.15 -2.18 2.72
CA PRO A 427 3.64 -1.41 1.58
C PRO A 427 4.43 -2.29 0.61
N SER A 428 4.53 -1.87 -0.66
CA SER A 428 5.30 -2.59 -1.69
C SER A 428 6.74 -2.06 -1.79
N SER A 429 7.71 -2.94 -2.02
CA SER A 429 9.11 -2.58 -2.30
C SER A 429 9.40 -2.53 -3.80
N TYR A 430 10.64 -2.20 -4.18
CA TYR A 430 11.11 -2.47 -5.53
C TYR A 430 11.00 -3.97 -5.86
N LEU A 431 11.01 -4.29 -7.15
CA LEU A 431 11.00 -5.67 -7.65
C LEU A 431 12.39 -5.97 -8.20
N ALA A 432 13.16 -6.81 -7.52
CA ALA A 432 14.53 -7.09 -7.88
C ALA A 432 14.62 -7.66 -9.31
N LYS A 433 15.45 -7.03 -10.15
CA LYS A 433 15.56 -7.36 -11.60
C LYS A 433 16.06 -8.77 -11.89
N ASP A 434 16.64 -9.47 -10.91
CA ASP A 434 17.08 -10.86 -11.01
C ASP A 434 15.91 -11.87 -10.92
N ILE A 435 14.77 -11.43 -10.38
CA ILE A 435 13.52 -12.17 -10.30
C ILE A 435 12.50 -11.58 -11.29
N PHE A 436 12.24 -10.28 -11.20
CA PHE A 436 11.24 -9.58 -11.99
C PHE A 436 11.83 -9.06 -13.31
N ARG A 437 12.05 -9.98 -14.26
CA ARG A 437 12.67 -9.69 -15.56
C ARG A 437 11.62 -9.26 -16.59
N THR A 438 11.69 -8.01 -17.03
CA THR A 438 10.88 -7.43 -18.10
C THR A 438 11.74 -7.17 -19.33
N GLU A 439 11.12 -6.92 -20.48
CA GLU A 439 11.86 -6.49 -21.66
C GLU A 439 12.63 -5.16 -21.42
N ALA A 440 12.09 -4.28 -20.59
CA ALA A 440 12.69 -2.98 -20.29
C ALA A 440 13.99 -3.10 -19.48
N ASN A 441 14.11 -4.09 -18.58
CA ASN A 441 15.25 -4.19 -17.66
C ASN A 441 16.29 -5.26 -17.99
N VAL A 442 16.13 -5.98 -19.12
CA VAL A 442 17.14 -6.92 -19.63
C VAL A 442 17.90 -6.36 -20.83
N LYS A 443 19.11 -6.88 -21.08
CA LYS A 443 19.91 -6.55 -22.27
C LYS A 443 19.42 -7.34 -23.50
N SER A 444 19.72 -6.86 -24.72
CA SER A 444 19.47 -7.65 -25.95
C SER A 444 20.17 -9.02 -25.83
N GLY A 445 19.50 -10.06 -26.32
CA GLY A 445 19.91 -11.47 -26.19
C GLY A 445 19.59 -12.12 -24.83
N GLN A 446 19.09 -11.38 -23.85
CA GLN A 446 18.70 -11.95 -22.55
C GLN A 446 17.22 -12.30 -22.48
N ASN A 447 16.92 -13.34 -21.69
CA ASN A 447 15.54 -13.76 -21.46
C ASN A 447 14.79 -12.86 -20.46
N TYR A 448 13.49 -12.70 -20.64
CA TYR A 448 12.57 -12.02 -19.73
C TYR A 448 11.27 -12.82 -19.58
N ILE A 449 10.56 -12.56 -18.48
CA ILE A 449 9.35 -13.31 -18.07
C ILE A 449 8.11 -12.44 -18.16
N PHE A 450 8.17 -11.18 -17.71
CA PHE A 450 6.99 -10.32 -17.56
C PHE A 450 6.70 -9.53 -18.85
N PRO A 451 5.42 -9.43 -19.29
CA PRO A 451 4.19 -9.85 -18.57
C PRO A 451 3.99 -11.37 -18.48
N LEU A 452 3.62 -11.88 -17.30
CA LEU A 452 3.38 -13.31 -17.06
C LEU A 452 1.88 -13.63 -17.12
N TYR A 453 1.50 -14.55 -17.99
CA TYR A 453 0.11 -15.02 -18.12
C TYR A 453 -0.10 -16.35 -17.38
N ALA A 454 -1.19 -16.45 -16.63
CA ALA A 454 -1.54 -17.61 -15.83
C ALA A 454 -3.05 -17.78 -15.67
N THR A 455 -3.48 -18.92 -15.17
CA THR A 455 -4.87 -19.19 -14.77
C THR A 455 -4.90 -19.49 -13.27
N LEU A 456 -5.76 -18.79 -12.54
CA LEU A 456 -6.12 -19.10 -11.17
C LEU A 456 -7.30 -20.05 -11.15
N THR A 457 -7.22 -21.09 -10.32
CA THR A 457 -8.33 -22.04 -10.08
C THR A 457 -8.81 -21.88 -8.65
N PHE A 458 -10.03 -21.38 -8.49
CA PHE A 458 -10.72 -21.22 -7.21
C PHE A 458 -11.55 -22.46 -6.93
N LYS A 459 -11.41 -23.03 -5.73
CA LYS A 459 -12.26 -24.10 -5.20
C LYS A 459 -12.96 -23.62 -3.95
N PHE A 460 -14.16 -24.12 -3.67
CA PHE A 460 -14.99 -23.72 -2.54
C PHE A 460 -14.84 -24.69 -1.37
N SER A 461 -14.82 -24.16 -0.14
CA SER A 461 -14.79 -24.99 1.09
C SER A 461 -16.08 -25.77 1.30
N ASP A 462 -17.22 -25.17 0.95
CA ASP A 462 -18.53 -25.81 1.05
C ASP A 462 -18.74 -26.79 -0.11
N ALA A 463 -18.79 -28.08 0.22
CA ALA A 463 -18.94 -29.17 -0.74
C ALA A 463 -20.29 -29.19 -1.46
N THR A 464 -21.27 -28.36 -1.09
CA THR A 464 -22.57 -28.25 -1.77
C THR A 464 -22.54 -27.24 -2.92
N VAL A 465 -21.56 -26.34 -2.96
CA VAL A 465 -21.42 -25.36 -4.04
C VAL A 465 -21.18 -26.06 -5.37
N THR A 466 -21.93 -25.62 -6.40
CA THR A 466 -21.79 -26.08 -7.78
C THR A 466 -21.71 -24.84 -8.68
N PRO A 467 -20.69 -24.71 -9.55
CA PRO A 467 -19.60 -25.67 -9.84
C PRO A 467 -18.62 -25.84 -8.67
N LYS A 468 -17.80 -26.89 -8.71
CA LYS A 468 -16.76 -27.15 -7.70
C LYS A 468 -15.55 -26.23 -7.83
N GLU A 469 -15.32 -25.70 -9.03
CA GLU A 469 -14.22 -24.78 -9.30
C GLU A 469 -14.58 -23.73 -10.35
N VAL A 470 -13.85 -22.62 -10.31
CA VAL A 470 -13.93 -21.50 -11.26
C VAL A 470 -12.51 -21.13 -11.68
N ASN A 471 -12.29 -21.03 -12.99
CA ASN A 471 -11.00 -20.64 -13.57
C ASN A 471 -11.03 -19.18 -14.02
N ILE A 472 -10.01 -18.41 -13.63
CA ILE A 472 -9.84 -16.99 -14.00
C ILE A 472 -8.46 -16.82 -14.61
N GLY A 473 -8.40 -16.41 -15.88
CA GLY A 473 -7.16 -15.99 -16.53
C GLY A 473 -6.67 -14.66 -15.95
N ILE A 474 -5.36 -14.57 -15.72
CA ILE A 474 -4.70 -13.38 -15.19
C ILE A 474 -3.43 -13.07 -15.98
N MET A 475 -3.04 -11.80 -15.92
CA MET A 475 -1.77 -11.30 -16.40
C MET A 475 -1.12 -10.44 -15.31
N ILE A 476 0.12 -10.76 -14.96
CA ILE A 476 1.00 -9.89 -14.17
C ILE A 476 1.79 -9.06 -15.16
N ASP A 477 1.53 -7.75 -15.19
CA ASP A 477 2.11 -6.85 -16.18
C ASP A 477 3.58 -6.51 -15.91
N GLN A 478 4.17 -5.70 -16.79
CA GLN A 478 5.57 -5.27 -16.68
C GLN A 478 5.85 -4.30 -15.53
N TYR A 479 4.81 -3.75 -14.89
CA TYR A 479 4.93 -2.92 -13.69
C TYR A 479 4.71 -3.76 -12.42
N GLY A 480 4.19 -4.98 -12.56
CA GLY A 480 3.87 -5.86 -11.44
C GLY A 480 2.43 -5.71 -10.97
N ASP A 481 1.56 -5.08 -11.76
CA ASP A 481 0.12 -5.02 -11.51
C ASP A 481 -0.58 -6.22 -12.12
N ILE A 482 -1.64 -6.68 -11.49
CA ILE A 482 -2.34 -7.91 -11.84
C ILE A 482 -3.73 -7.56 -12.35
N ARG A 483 -3.99 -7.98 -13.59
CA ARG A 483 -5.28 -7.78 -14.25
C ARG A 483 -5.78 -9.10 -14.81
N THR A 484 -7.07 -9.17 -15.09
CA THR A 484 -7.66 -10.35 -15.73
C THR A 484 -7.22 -10.46 -17.19
N ASP A 485 -7.14 -11.69 -17.67
CA ASP A 485 -6.98 -12.07 -19.07
C ASP A 485 -8.13 -13.04 -19.36
N ILE A 486 -9.35 -12.54 -19.47
CA ILE A 486 -10.54 -13.38 -19.69
C ILE A 486 -10.76 -13.47 -21.19
N LYS A 487 -10.74 -14.69 -21.73
CA LYS A 487 -11.00 -14.91 -23.16
C LYS A 487 -12.42 -14.47 -23.55
N LYS A 488 -12.57 -14.08 -24.81
CA LYS A 488 -13.87 -13.90 -25.45
C LYS A 488 -14.71 -15.18 -25.34
N ASP A 489 -16.01 -15.02 -25.16
CA ASP A 489 -16.98 -16.12 -25.02
C ASP A 489 -16.71 -17.02 -23.79
N ALA A 490 -16.09 -16.48 -22.75
CA ALA A 490 -15.90 -17.16 -21.47
C ALA A 490 -17.24 -17.62 -20.85
N THR A 491 -17.19 -18.76 -20.15
CA THR A 491 -18.34 -19.30 -19.42
C THR A 491 -18.31 -18.88 -17.96
N ALA A 492 -19.41 -19.11 -17.22
CA ALA A 492 -19.47 -18.82 -15.78
C ALA A 492 -18.41 -19.58 -14.93
N THR A 493 -17.84 -20.66 -15.46
CA THR A 493 -16.90 -21.54 -14.73
C THR A 493 -15.50 -21.55 -15.33
N ASP A 494 -15.39 -21.17 -16.60
CA ASP A 494 -14.13 -21.10 -17.33
C ASP A 494 -13.97 -19.73 -17.98
N MET A 495 -13.26 -18.86 -17.27
CA MET A 495 -12.80 -17.55 -17.70
C MET A 495 -11.28 -17.54 -17.89
N SER A 496 -10.69 -18.67 -18.30
CA SER A 496 -9.26 -18.75 -18.64
C SER A 496 -8.88 -17.76 -19.74
N GLY A 497 -7.60 -17.44 -19.84
CA GLY A 497 -7.07 -16.49 -20.82
C GLY A 497 -6.54 -17.09 -22.10
N ASN A 498 -6.30 -16.23 -23.07
CA ASN A 498 -5.64 -16.50 -24.35
C ASN A 498 -4.44 -15.56 -24.61
N CYS A 499 -3.98 -14.87 -23.56
CA CYS A 499 -2.83 -13.97 -23.55
C CYS A 499 -3.00 -12.78 -24.48
N ALA A 500 -4.15 -12.13 -24.39
CA ALA A 500 -4.50 -11.01 -25.24
C ALA A 500 -3.62 -9.78 -24.95
N LYS A 501 -3.26 -9.07 -26.02
CA LYS A 501 -2.53 -7.79 -25.93
C LYS A 501 -3.46 -6.66 -25.54
N THR A 502 -2.90 -5.66 -24.83
CA THR A 502 -3.61 -4.40 -24.60
C THR A 502 -3.85 -3.67 -25.91
N GLN A 503 -5.11 -3.31 -26.15
CA GLN A 503 -5.50 -2.41 -27.22
C GLN A 503 -5.59 -0.98 -26.72
N ASN A 504 -6.36 -0.74 -25.64
CA ASN A 504 -6.63 0.60 -25.10
C ASN A 504 -6.66 0.59 -23.57
N VAL A 505 -6.25 1.71 -22.95
CA VAL A 505 -6.47 1.98 -21.52
C VAL A 505 -7.60 2.99 -21.42
N ASN A 506 -8.66 2.65 -20.71
CA ASN A 506 -9.87 3.48 -20.57
C ASN A 506 -9.71 4.47 -19.41
N ASP A 507 -10.43 5.59 -19.47
CA ASP A 507 -10.39 6.65 -18.43
C ASP A 507 -10.77 6.14 -17.03
N ASN A 508 -11.60 5.10 -16.96
CA ASN A 508 -12.02 4.44 -15.72
C ASN A 508 -10.99 3.42 -15.19
N GLY A 509 -9.77 3.39 -15.73
CA GLY A 509 -8.69 2.52 -15.29
C GLY A 509 -8.77 1.07 -15.76
N THR A 510 -9.86 0.68 -16.43
CA THR A 510 -9.97 -0.63 -17.10
C THR A 510 -9.19 -0.64 -18.41
N ILE A 511 -8.89 -1.83 -18.92
CA ILE A 511 -8.08 -2.00 -20.12
C ILE A 511 -8.85 -2.86 -21.10
N THR A 512 -8.98 -2.43 -22.35
CA THR A 512 -9.59 -3.22 -23.41
C THR A 512 -8.48 -3.94 -24.17
N ASP A 513 -8.65 -5.24 -24.38
CA ASP A 513 -7.70 -6.07 -25.12
C ASP A 513 -7.98 -6.10 -26.63
N GLU A 514 -7.10 -6.74 -27.40
CA GLU A 514 -7.19 -6.85 -28.86
C GLU A 514 -8.44 -7.61 -29.38
N TYR A 515 -9.17 -8.29 -28.50
CA TYR A 515 -10.42 -8.98 -28.82
C TYR A 515 -11.66 -8.20 -28.37
N GLY A 516 -11.48 -7.02 -27.78
CA GLY A 516 -12.55 -6.16 -27.26
C GLY A 516 -13.03 -6.54 -25.86
N GLU A 517 -12.35 -7.45 -25.15
CA GLU A 517 -12.70 -7.82 -23.78
C GLU A 517 -12.07 -6.86 -22.76
N ILE A 518 -12.75 -6.68 -21.63
CA ILE A 518 -12.28 -5.83 -20.54
C ILE A 518 -11.37 -6.65 -19.60
N GLN A 519 -10.14 -6.17 -19.43
CA GLN A 519 -9.17 -6.61 -18.44
C GLN A 519 -9.33 -5.76 -17.18
N TYR A 520 -9.87 -6.37 -16.13
CA TYR A 520 -10.13 -5.75 -14.84
C TYR A 520 -8.86 -5.80 -13.98
N ARG A 521 -8.53 -4.69 -13.31
CA ARG A 521 -7.50 -4.68 -12.27
C ARG A 521 -8.01 -5.46 -11.06
N ILE A 522 -7.24 -6.44 -10.62
CA ILE A 522 -7.61 -7.32 -9.50
C ILE A 522 -6.51 -7.47 -8.47
N GLY A 523 -5.30 -6.96 -8.72
CA GLY A 523 -4.19 -7.21 -7.82
C GLY A 523 -2.92 -6.42 -8.13
N THR A 524 -1.91 -6.61 -7.29
CA THR A 524 -0.56 -6.08 -7.50
C THR A 524 0.47 -6.95 -6.78
N THR A 525 1.73 -6.81 -7.18
CA THR A 525 2.87 -7.47 -6.54
C THR A 525 3.45 -6.62 -5.40
N GLY A 526 3.77 -7.27 -4.28
CA GLY A 526 4.31 -6.59 -3.09
C GLY A 526 5.82 -6.39 -3.16
N ALA A 527 6.56 -7.48 -3.29
CA ALA A 527 8.01 -7.54 -3.24
C ALA A 527 8.51 -8.81 -3.93
N THR A 528 9.81 -8.86 -4.22
CA THR A 528 10.52 -10.08 -4.63
C THR A 528 11.15 -10.74 -3.41
N LEU A 529 10.96 -12.05 -3.21
CA LEU A 529 11.63 -12.83 -2.16
C LEU A 529 12.71 -13.69 -2.79
N PHE A 530 13.91 -13.67 -2.21
CA PHE A 530 15.05 -14.42 -2.69
C PHE A 530 15.62 -15.34 -1.60
N SER A 531 15.66 -16.64 -1.90
CA SER A 531 16.59 -17.60 -1.31
C SER A 531 17.13 -18.50 -2.40
N THR A 532 18.12 -19.34 -2.09
CA THR A 532 18.78 -20.25 -3.06
C THR A 532 17.80 -21.06 -3.90
N ASN A 533 16.67 -21.49 -3.31
CA ASN A 533 15.64 -22.31 -3.97
C ASN A 533 14.25 -21.65 -4.04
N ASP A 534 14.12 -20.40 -3.55
CA ASP A 534 12.85 -19.67 -3.57
C ASP A 534 13.05 -18.31 -4.24
N LYS A 535 12.65 -18.23 -5.50
CA LYS A 535 12.60 -16.97 -6.26
C LYS A 535 11.14 -16.64 -6.50
N SER A 536 10.60 -15.80 -5.65
CA SER A 536 9.16 -15.54 -5.58
C SER A 536 8.81 -14.08 -5.74
N ILE A 537 7.60 -13.83 -6.22
CA ILE A 537 6.93 -12.52 -6.13
C ILE A 537 5.77 -12.64 -5.15
N THR A 538 5.63 -11.71 -4.21
CA THR A 538 4.44 -11.66 -3.35
C THR A 538 3.29 -11.03 -4.11
N VAL A 539 2.07 -11.52 -3.90
CA VAL A 539 0.87 -11.06 -4.61
C VAL A 539 -0.26 -10.75 -3.64
N ARG A 540 -1.06 -9.75 -3.98
CA ARG A 540 -2.28 -9.34 -3.27
C ARG A 540 -3.38 -9.22 -4.30
N MET A 541 -4.54 -9.85 -4.06
CA MET A 541 -5.64 -9.82 -5.02
C MET A 541 -7.00 -9.63 -4.34
N ILE A 542 -7.85 -8.83 -4.98
CA ILE A 542 -9.25 -8.57 -4.65
C ILE A 542 -10.05 -8.65 -5.96
N LEU A 543 -10.90 -9.67 -6.10
CA LEU A 543 -11.79 -9.82 -7.24
C LEU A 543 -13.06 -9.01 -6.98
N SER A 544 -13.07 -7.73 -7.36
CA SER A 544 -14.20 -6.81 -7.11
C SER A 544 -14.94 -6.44 -8.39
N ASN A 545 -15.75 -7.36 -8.92
CA ASN A 545 -16.63 -7.06 -10.05
C ASN A 545 -17.70 -8.16 -10.23
N PRO A 546 -18.97 -7.80 -10.50
CA PRO A 546 -20.01 -8.79 -10.81
C PRO A 546 -19.68 -9.74 -11.96
N LYS A 547 -18.80 -9.34 -12.90
CA LYS A 547 -18.30 -10.20 -14.00
C LYS A 547 -17.67 -11.50 -13.48
N PHE A 548 -17.15 -11.50 -12.25
CA PHE A 548 -16.52 -12.67 -11.62
C PHE A 548 -17.52 -13.65 -11.01
N ALA A 549 -18.82 -13.32 -11.01
CA ALA A 549 -19.92 -14.20 -10.59
C ALA A 549 -19.67 -14.89 -9.24
N MET A 550 -19.43 -16.20 -9.24
CA MET A 550 -19.29 -17.02 -8.02
C MET A 550 -18.08 -16.63 -7.15
N VAL A 551 -17.08 -15.95 -7.73
CA VAL A 551 -15.87 -15.50 -7.03
C VAL A 551 -15.77 -13.97 -6.93
N ASP A 552 -16.87 -13.25 -7.18
CA ASP A 552 -16.97 -11.83 -6.84
C ASP A 552 -16.85 -11.64 -5.32
N GLY A 553 -15.90 -10.80 -4.91
CA GLY A 553 -15.49 -10.58 -3.53
C GLY A 553 -14.41 -11.53 -2.99
N ALA A 554 -13.88 -12.45 -3.81
CA ALA A 554 -12.78 -13.31 -3.37
C ALA A 554 -11.49 -12.49 -3.17
N MET A 555 -10.87 -12.66 -2.00
CA MET A 555 -9.66 -11.94 -1.60
C MET A 555 -8.61 -12.92 -1.05
N PHE A 556 -7.35 -12.71 -1.41
CA PHE A 556 -6.22 -13.47 -0.86
C PHE A 556 -4.90 -12.70 -0.97
N GLY A 557 -3.91 -13.11 -0.18
CA GLY A 557 -2.57 -12.51 -0.20
C GLY A 557 -2.46 -11.14 0.46
N LEU A 558 -3.55 -10.61 1.05
CA LEU A 558 -3.58 -9.28 1.65
C LEU A 558 -2.62 -9.15 2.85
N ASN A 559 -2.27 -10.27 3.51
CA ASN A 559 -1.39 -10.33 4.67
C ASN A 559 -1.87 -9.46 5.84
N ILE A 560 -3.18 -9.51 6.15
CA ILE A 560 -3.77 -8.77 7.27
C ILE A 560 -4.58 -9.70 8.17
N GLY A 561 -4.26 -9.69 9.46
CA GLY A 561 -4.93 -10.54 10.45
C GLY A 561 -4.68 -12.03 10.23
N ALA A 562 -5.41 -12.86 10.95
CA ALA A 562 -5.31 -14.31 10.85
C ALA A 562 -6.01 -14.87 9.59
N ASP A 563 -7.04 -14.18 9.10
CA ASP A 563 -7.92 -14.67 8.03
C ASP A 563 -7.37 -14.44 6.62
N TYR A 564 -6.37 -13.56 6.46
CA TYR A 564 -5.75 -13.25 5.19
C TYR A 564 -4.23 -13.45 5.25
N SER A 565 -3.79 -14.68 4.99
CA SER A 565 -2.36 -14.97 4.88
C SER A 565 -1.70 -14.20 3.73
N GLY A 566 -0.40 -13.96 3.83
CA GLY A 566 0.39 -13.55 2.66
C GLY A 566 0.42 -14.64 1.59
N ALA A 567 0.60 -14.25 0.33
CA ALA A 567 0.68 -15.16 -0.81
C ALA A 567 1.87 -14.80 -1.71
N LYS A 568 2.49 -15.83 -2.30
CA LYS A 568 3.61 -15.68 -3.22
C LYS A 568 3.54 -16.66 -4.38
N ILE A 569 4.04 -16.23 -5.54
CA ILE A 569 4.22 -17.07 -6.72
C ILE A 569 5.71 -17.32 -6.90
N ASN A 570 6.13 -18.58 -6.82
CA ASN A 570 7.51 -18.94 -7.13
C ASN A 570 7.67 -19.10 -8.65
N ILE A 571 8.72 -18.48 -9.18
CA ILE A 571 9.07 -18.45 -10.60
C ILE A 571 10.49 -18.98 -10.85
N HIS A 572 11.09 -19.68 -9.88
CA HIS A 572 12.45 -20.21 -9.97
C HIS A 572 12.67 -21.03 -11.24
N ASN A 573 11.73 -21.93 -11.56
CA ASN A 573 11.82 -22.80 -12.75
C ASN A 573 11.80 -21.99 -14.06
N LEU A 574 10.97 -20.95 -14.14
CA LEU A 574 10.94 -20.05 -15.31
C LEU A 574 12.27 -19.33 -15.49
N LEU A 575 12.86 -18.85 -14.40
CA LEU A 575 14.18 -18.21 -14.41
C LEU A 575 15.30 -19.18 -14.81
N ALA A 576 15.12 -20.48 -14.53
CA ALA A 576 16.03 -21.56 -14.91
C ALA A 576 15.81 -22.10 -16.34
N GLY A 577 14.89 -21.52 -17.13
CA GLY A 577 14.63 -21.94 -18.51
C GLY A 577 13.54 -23.01 -18.67
N GLN A 578 12.89 -23.43 -17.59
CA GLN A 578 11.82 -24.42 -17.63
C GLN A 578 10.47 -23.72 -17.83
N THR A 579 9.78 -24.01 -18.95
CA THR A 579 8.53 -23.33 -19.35
C THR A 579 7.31 -23.74 -18.53
N THR A 580 7.44 -24.73 -17.65
CA THR A 580 6.39 -25.22 -16.75
C THR A 580 6.86 -25.13 -15.30
N GLY A 581 5.95 -24.85 -14.37
CA GLY A 581 6.22 -24.98 -12.93
C GLY A 581 6.32 -23.67 -12.18
N ILE A 582 5.22 -22.90 -12.17
CA ILE A 582 4.94 -21.90 -11.13
C ILE A 582 4.02 -22.52 -10.09
N ASN A 583 4.14 -22.10 -8.83
CA ASN A 583 3.21 -22.47 -7.76
C ASN A 583 2.87 -21.25 -6.91
N LEU A 584 1.62 -21.23 -6.43
CA LEU A 584 1.07 -20.22 -5.54
C LEU A 584 1.00 -20.84 -4.14
N THR A 585 1.71 -20.24 -3.20
CA THR A 585 1.71 -20.68 -1.80
C THR A 585 1.54 -19.50 -0.86
N ASP A 586 1.16 -19.78 0.39
CA ASP A 586 1.28 -18.79 1.45
C ASP A 586 2.76 -18.56 1.81
N PHE A 587 3.03 -17.65 2.76
CA PHE A 587 4.40 -17.39 3.23
C PHE A 587 5.01 -18.56 4.02
N SER A 588 4.20 -19.52 4.47
CA SER A 588 4.62 -20.77 5.11
C SER A 588 4.71 -21.96 4.14
N ASN A 589 4.59 -21.71 2.84
CA ASN A 589 4.59 -22.70 1.76
C ASN A 589 3.38 -23.67 1.74
N ASN A 590 2.26 -23.31 2.35
CA ASN A 590 1.00 -24.06 2.27
C ASN A 590 0.13 -23.60 1.09
N THR A 591 -0.98 -24.30 0.87
CA THR A 591 -2.02 -23.89 -0.10
C THR A 591 -2.62 -22.55 0.32
N VAL A 592 -2.82 -21.65 -0.65
CA VAL A 592 -3.41 -20.33 -0.39
C VAL A 592 -4.92 -20.46 -0.20
N GLY A 593 -5.42 -19.99 0.94
CA GLY A 593 -6.83 -19.77 1.18
C GLY A 593 -7.29 -18.44 0.58
N TRP A 594 -8.56 -18.40 0.13
CA TRP A 594 -9.24 -17.15 -0.19
C TRP A 594 -10.48 -17.00 0.68
N SER A 595 -10.86 -15.74 0.93
CA SER A 595 -12.00 -15.38 1.78
C SER A 595 -12.85 -14.31 1.11
N ASN A 596 -14.14 -14.26 1.46
CA ASN A 596 -15.10 -13.25 1.04
C ASN A 596 -15.87 -12.75 2.27
N ASP A 597 -15.47 -11.57 2.77
CA ASP A 597 -16.05 -10.97 3.97
C ASP A 597 -17.56 -10.73 3.84
N TYR A 598 -18.02 -10.24 2.69
CA TYR A 598 -19.45 -9.99 2.46
C TYR A 598 -20.27 -11.27 2.62
N ALA A 599 -19.84 -12.36 1.97
CA ALA A 599 -20.48 -13.66 2.09
C ALA A 599 -20.40 -14.23 3.52
N SER A 600 -19.27 -14.03 4.21
CA SER A 600 -19.09 -14.44 5.60
C SER A 600 -20.08 -13.72 6.53
N TYR A 601 -20.24 -12.41 6.37
CA TYR A 601 -21.21 -11.66 7.16
C TYR A 601 -22.66 -11.98 6.79
N GLN A 602 -22.95 -12.33 5.53
CA GLN A 602 -24.25 -12.86 5.15
C GLN A 602 -24.55 -14.18 5.88
N LEU A 603 -23.55 -15.06 6.02
CA LEU A 603 -23.68 -16.30 6.80
C LEU A 603 -24.00 -16.02 8.28
N VAL A 604 -23.36 -15.00 8.87
CA VAL A 604 -23.65 -14.56 10.26
C VAL A 604 -25.10 -14.13 10.39
N TYR A 605 -25.61 -13.31 9.47
CA TYR A 605 -27.01 -12.88 9.47
C TYR A 605 -27.97 -14.07 9.33
N ASN A 606 -27.75 -14.93 8.34
CA ASN A 606 -28.59 -16.10 8.08
C ASN A 606 -28.67 -17.01 9.31
N THR A 607 -27.52 -17.33 9.90
CA THR A 607 -27.42 -18.18 11.08
C THR A 607 -28.09 -17.56 12.30
N THR A 608 -28.02 -16.24 12.44
CA THR A 608 -28.69 -15.51 13.52
C THR A 608 -30.20 -15.59 13.35
N TYR A 609 -30.70 -15.22 12.16
CA TYR A 609 -32.12 -15.24 11.82
C TYR A 609 -32.75 -16.62 12.07
N ASP A 610 -32.08 -17.69 11.65
CA ASP A 610 -32.60 -19.05 11.77
C ASP A 610 -32.70 -19.53 13.23
N LYS A 611 -31.92 -18.93 14.15
CA LYS A 611 -31.93 -19.24 15.59
C LYS A 611 -32.92 -18.41 16.40
N LEU A 612 -33.54 -17.39 15.81
CA LEU A 612 -34.48 -16.52 16.52
C LEU A 612 -35.83 -17.21 16.74
N GLU A 613 -36.33 -17.12 17.97
CA GLU A 613 -37.70 -17.50 18.32
C GLU A 613 -38.70 -16.43 17.84
N ASP A 614 -38.35 -15.15 18.00
CA ASP A 614 -39.11 -14.00 17.48
C ASP A 614 -38.38 -13.35 16.29
N LYS A 615 -39.04 -13.35 15.13
CA LYS A 615 -38.52 -12.85 13.85
C LYS A 615 -39.13 -11.51 13.43
N SER A 616 -40.02 -10.93 14.24
CA SER A 616 -40.80 -9.72 13.89
C SER A 616 -39.97 -8.48 13.54
N GLY A 617 -38.74 -8.39 14.05
CA GLY A 617 -37.79 -7.29 13.78
C GLY A 617 -36.77 -7.54 12.65
N TYR A 618 -36.89 -8.65 11.91
CA TYR A 618 -35.87 -9.09 10.96
C TYR A 618 -36.45 -9.36 9.57
N VAL A 619 -35.61 -9.20 8.55
CA VAL A 619 -35.97 -9.50 7.16
C VAL A 619 -35.48 -10.90 6.82
N GLU A 620 -36.38 -11.78 6.36
CA GLU A 620 -36.02 -13.16 6.03
C GLU A 620 -34.92 -13.23 4.96
N PRO A 621 -33.87 -14.06 5.16
CA PRO A 621 -32.85 -14.29 4.15
C PRO A 621 -33.40 -14.96 2.89
N THR A 622 -33.09 -14.42 1.71
CA THR A 622 -33.51 -15.01 0.43
C THR A 622 -32.72 -16.27 0.08
N ALA A 623 -33.17 -17.02 -0.92
CA ALA A 623 -32.44 -18.18 -1.42
C ALA A 623 -31.04 -17.78 -1.96
N GLU A 624 -30.95 -16.67 -2.68
CA GLU A 624 -29.71 -16.15 -3.24
C GLU A 624 -28.72 -15.74 -2.14
N GLU A 625 -29.20 -15.12 -1.06
CA GLU A 625 -28.39 -14.75 0.09
C GLU A 625 -27.87 -15.98 0.86
N ARG A 626 -28.67 -17.05 0.92
CA ARG A 626 -28.25 -18.34 1.48
C ARG A 626 -27.22 -19.04 0.59
N GLU A 627 -27.35 -18.94 -0.73
CA GLU A 627 -26.37 -19.46 -1.68
C GLU A 627 -25.06 -18.67 -1.68
N LEU A 628 -25.12 -17.35 -1.54
CA LEU A 628 -23.95 -16.48 -1.36
C LEU A 628 -23.15 -16.89 -0.10
N ALA A 629 -23.84 -17.11 1.01
CA ALA A 629 -23.23 -17.44 2.30
C ALA A 629 -22.37 -18.72 2.28
N LYS A 630 -22.62 -19.64 1.33
CA LYS A 630 -21.81 -20.86 1.15
C LYS A 630 -20.45 -20.60 0.51
N ARG A 631 -20.28 -19.45 -0.15
CA ARG A 631 -19.10 -19.10 -0.96
C ARG A 631 -18.17 -18.12 -0.23
N TYR A 632 -18.13 -18.20 1.10
CA TYR A 632 -17.35 -17.28 1.92
C TYR A 632 -15.85 -17.62 1.98
N SER A 633 -15.44 -18.83 1.62
CA SER A 633 -14.04 -19.25 1.64
C SER A 633 -13.74 -20.43 0.72
N GLY A 634 -12.45 -20.65 0.49
CA GLY A 634 -11.95 -21.79 -0.26
C GLY A 634 -10.44 -21.75 -0.47
N THR A 635 -9.95 -22.48 -1.47
CA THR A 635 -8.53 -22.51 -1.85
C THR A 635 -8.33 -21.99 -3.26
N VAL A 636 -7.18 -21.36 -3.52
CA VAL A 636 -6.78 -20.91 -4.85
C VAL A 636 -5.43 -21.50 -5.22
N SER A 637 -5.30 -21.92 -6.48
CA SER A 637 -4.05 -22.41 -7.07
C SER A 637 -3.79 -21.69 -8.39
N ILE A 638 -2.56 -21.80 -8.90
CA ILE A 638 -2.15 -21.16 -10.15
C ILE A 638 -1.55 -22.17 -11.11
N LYS A 639 -1.78 -21.97 -12.40
CA LYS A 639 -1.11 -22.68 -13.48
C LYS A 639 -0.69 -21.69 -14.55
N ILE A 640 0.50 -21.87 -15.12
CA ILE A 640 0.95 -21.03 -16.23
C ILE A 640 0.02 -21.20 -17.46
N ALA A 641 -0.16 -20.14 -18.24
CA ALA A 641 -0.97 -20.19 -19.45
C ALA A 641 -0.44 -21.20 -20.48
N ASP A 642 -1.26 -21.57 -21.46
CA ASP A 642 -0.88 -22.57 -22.47
C ASP A 642 0.33 -22.10 -23.30
N GLN A 643 1.48 -22.73 -23.07
CA GLN A 643 2.75 -22.38 -23.69
C GLN A 643 2.81 -22.72 -25.20
N ASN A 644 1.80 -23.44 -25.73
CA ASN A 644 1.66 -23.70 -27.17
C ASN A 644 1.12 -22.49 -27.92
N ILE A 645 0.46 -21.55 -27.24
CA ILE A 645 -0.01 -20.29 -27.84
C ILE A 645 1.21 -19.35 -27.93
N PRO A 646 1.62 -18.87 -29.13
CA PRO A 646 2.80 -18.05 -29.28
C PRO A 646 2.80 -16.77 -28.41
N ALA A 647 1.64 -16.14 -28.23
CA ALA A 647 1.47 -14.97 -27.38
C ALA A 647 1.62 -15.27 -25.87
N CYS A 648 1.39 -16.53 -25.45
CA CYS A 648 1.45 -16.98 -24.07
C CYS A 648 2.83 -17.47 -23.62
N LYS A 649 3.84 -17.45 -24.50
CA LYS A 649 5.20 -17.90 -24.14
C LYS A 649 5.72 -17.09 -22.95
N ALA A 650 5.94 -17.78 -21.84
CA ALA A 650 6.38 -17.17 -20.60
C ALA A 650 7.84 -16.71 -20.67
N ILE A 651 8.70 -17.48 -21.34
CA ILE A 651 10.12 -17.16 -21.52
C ILE A 651 10.30 -16.56 -22.92
N ARG A 652 10.69 -15.29 -22.97
CA ARG A 652 10.94 -14.54 -24.21
C ARG A 652 12.36 -13.99 -24.20
N THR A 653 12.94 -13.73 -25.36
CA THR A 653 14.28 -13.15 -25.50
C THR A 653 14.18 -11.76 -26.10
N LYS A 654 14.82 -10.78 -25.46
CA LYS A 654 14.87 -9.41 -25.98
C LYS A 654 15.70 -9.41 -27.27
N SER A 655 15.11 -8.87 -28.34
CA SER A 655 15.80 -8.72 -29.63
C SER A 655 16.91 -7.67 -29.54
#